data_AF-A0A6G0UKJ6-F1
#
_entry.id   AF-A0A6G0UKJ6-F1
#
_cell.length_a   1.000
_cell.length_b   1.000
_cell.length_c   1.000
_cell.angle_alpha   90.00
_cell.angle_beta   90.00
_cell.angle_gamma   90.00
#
_symmetry.space_group_name_H-M   'P 1'
#
loop_
_entity.id
_entity.type
_entity.pdbx_description
1 polymer ?
#
loop_
_entity_poly.entity_id
_entity_poly.type
_entity_poly.pdbx_seq_one_letter_code
_entity_poly.pdbx_strand_id
1 'polypeptide(L)'
;MNFNNVNRMSCLVDEFLKRKPLEQYVREAIDYAYCHGFILKPRDSGNEGLTYQHSPLALFPSPFPAEIFKQAQEVQNDMLELYFYLSWDHDFLIEAHKDVIKSDKFIQKMVEVYDEVWKSGVAQSKILFFQRADYMCDVARDPKGELKEIEVNIMGVGGMYYSRKITNWHRKITYDTFGNKALDHIPANDPVRETVQGLYHAWLSMNDKDAGILIVVQDYTSVIMDERTVEYELAESHDEPMKIFRLTLTQCAERLTLKEKDLILDGITRISLIYYRTGISPEHYPSEKEWDARLLMEKSNALKCPWIGVQLSNTKKVQQVVSQPGFIEKYFPEKPDSVKRLRAVFGGMWGLEKQDEETKKVISDAIAHPEKYVLKSQRDCGEGNYYGEQLASKLKTMSHEEFGAHILMEKFQPMAGKNVMVRYLQPVSIEKTASEISTYGWKNIRIFSSFILVSFTWVLTALHVLLESFIDDPQCDFSDFSNSSDFCIERRKTSMVSEFELYGSRAYLKHSVTTLFMIGNIVGGPLISFFSDRYGRKFVVITNILLFGLTSSLMTLTGNIWSVLFLRFIQGMAYVGVGITGWILGFESVPSVLRPFATLTFGLAWVLGYCLIAIMAYYVWDWRTYMTLPGVPCFFLGLFIFLFVPESLHFLVEKKDLEQSKKWILKVAGRKFLKKIDLTKVIDAGGQKKDETENIWKSTKTLFMNSKLLLRVGIISIIWATDVFVYFGMSMFTVVLAGDRYFNFIAVGIVEIFSYAIGPFILKKIGRRWTISSTHFCTSIAFIIACFFIKDGSIMELIFWMISKFSISIAFMGLFTFAVEAFPTSERNYCMGICIGISKIVGVFSTEIQHTVSLWGNFPLIVFSFLSLIAGLLTLILPEPSHTQLPDSVDNIE
;
A
#
# COMPACT_ATOMS: atom_id res chain seq x y z
N MET A 1 -27.86 -16.47 -11.15
CA MET A 1 -28.76 -17.11 -10.17
C MET A 1 -28.73 -16.29 -8.89
N ASN A 2 -29.86 -16.10 -8.20
CA ASN A 2 -29.92 -15.34 -6.95
C ASN A 2 -29.55 -16.29 -5.78
N PHE A 3 -28.35 -16.14 -5.21
CA PHE A 3 -27.72 -17.08 -4.25
C PHE A 3 -28.07 -16.80 -2.77
N ASN A 4 -28.98 -15.86 -2.49
CA ASN A 4 -29.23 -15.32 -1.13
C ASN A 4 -30.11 -16.19 -0.21
N ASN A 5 -30.31 -17.48 -0.47
CA ASN A 5 -31.27 -18.28 0.31
C ASN A 5 -30.62 -19.55 0.86
N VAL A 6 -30.58 -19.69 2.19
CA VAL A 6 -29.94 -20.80 2.95
C VAL A 6 -30.48 -22.17 2.50
N ASN A 7 -31.75 -22.26 2.12
CA ASN A 7 -32.38 -23.49 1.60
C ASN A 7 -31.87 -23.91 0.20
N ARG A 8 -31.10 -23.08 -0.52
CA ARG A 8 -30.45 -23.46 -1.79
C ARG A 8 -29.01 -23.97 -1.63
N MET A 9 -28.44 -23.90 -0.42
CA MET A 9 -27.04 -24.30 -0.17
C MET A 9 -26.76 -25.79 -0.39
N SER A 10 -27.78 -26.66 -0.28
CA SER A 10 -27.64 -28.09 -0.57
C SER A 10 -27.64 -28.44 -2.07
N CYS A 11 -27.88 -27.46 -2.95
CA CYS A 11 -28.14 -27.69 -4.38
C CYS A 11 -26.90 -27.48 -5.27
N LEU A 12 -25.81 -26.89 -4.77
CA LEU A 12 -24.67 -26.54 -5.64
C LEU A 12 -23.99 -27.76 -6.25
N VAL A 13 -23.78 -28.83 -5.47
CA VAL A 13 -23.27 -30.11 -5.97
C VAL A 13 -24.16 -30.63 -7.09
N ASP A 14 -25.48 -30.64 -6.88
CA ASP A 14 -26.45 -31.10 -7.87
C ASP A 14 -26.40 -30.24 -9.16
N GLU A 15 -26.20 -28.94 -9.05
CA GLU A 15 -26.06 -28.04 -10.22
C GLU A 15 -24.79 -28.31 -11.04
N PHE A 16 -23.66 -28.63 -10.39
CA PHE A 16 -22.47 -29.07 -11.11
C PHE A 16 -22.71 -30.44 -11.80
N LEU A 17 -23.31 -31.39 -11.07
CA LEU A 17 -23.56 -32.74 -11.58
C LEU A 17 -24.59 -32.79 -12.71
N LYS A 18 -25.49 -31.80 -12.84
CA LYS A 18 -26.37 -31.64 -14.01
C LYS A 18 -25.61 -31.32 -15.29
N ARG A 19 -24.40 -30.75 -15.19
CA ARG A 19 -23.64 -30.23 -16.34
C ARG A 19 -22.57 -31.20 -16.81
N LYS A 20 -21.98 -31.97 -15.90
CA LYS A 20 -20.93 -32.94 -16.20
C LYS A 20 -20.93 -34.09 -15.18
N PRO A 21 -20.67 -35.35 -15.60
CA PRO A 21 -20.60 -36.49 -14.70
C PRO A 21 -19.55 -36.34 -13.60
N LEU A 22 -19.84 -36.92 -12.43
CA LEU A 22 -18.96 -36.84 -11.25
C LEU A 22 -17.56 -37.39 -11.53
N GLU A 23 -17.48 -38.54 -12.20
CA GLU A 23 -16.23 -39.25 -12.50
C GLU A 23 -15.30 -38.39 -13.34
N GLN A 24 -15.87 -37.58 -14.24
CA GLN A 24 -15.10 -36.67 -15.07
C GLN A 24 -14.53 -35.51 -14.24
N TYR A 25 -15.33 -34.90 -13.35
CA TYR A 25 -14.83 -33.87 -12.44
C TYR A 25 -13.72 -34.40 -11.52
N VAL A 26 -13.89 -35.61 -10.98
CA VAL A 26 -12.89 -36.25 -10.11
C VAL A 26 -11.56 -36.44 -10.86
N ARG A 27 -11.61 -36.99 -12.08
CA ARG A 27 -10.40 -37.19 -12.90
C ARG A 27 -9.71 -35.87 -13.20
N GLU A 28 -10.46 -34.87 -13.65
CA GLU A 28 -9.94 -33.53 -13.93
C GLU A 28 -9.33 -32.88 -12.68
N ALA A 29 -9.91 -33.08 -11.49
CA ALA A 29 -9.40 -32.54 -10.23
C ALA A 29 -8.06 -33.18 -9.84
N ILE A 30 -7.96 -34.51 -9.98
CA ILE A 30 -6.74 -35.27 -9.67
C ILE A 30 -5.63 -34.88 -10.66
N ASP A 31 -5.93 -34.84 -11.96
CA ASP A 31 -4.96 -34.45 -12.99
C ASP A 31 -4.50 -33.00 -12.76
N TYR A 32 -5.44 -32.08 -12.50
CA TYR A 32 -5.13 -30.70 -12.16
C TYR A 32 -4.23 -30.60 -10.93
N ALA A 33 -4.52 -31.39 -9.89
CA ALA A 33 -3.73 -31.40 -8.67
C ALA A 33 -2.27 -31.80 -8.92
N TYR A 34 -2.02 -32.84 -9.71
CA TYR A 34 -0.66 -33.23 -10.08
C TYR A 34 0.02 -32.19 -10.98
N CYS A 35 -0.67 -31.67 -12.01
CA CYS A 35 -0.11 -30.67 -12.92
C CYS A 35 0.25 -29.34 -12.24
N HIS A 36 -0.43 -28.99 -11.13
CA HIS A 36 -0.23 -27.73 -10.42
C HIS A 36 0.45 -27.88 -9.06
N GLY A 37 0.94 -29.08 -8.73
CA GLY A 37 1.65 -29.37 -7.48
C GLY A 37 0.77 -29.32 -6.23
N PHE A 38 -0.55 -29.51 -6.33
CA PHE A 38 -1.47 -29.62 -5.20
C PHE A 38 -1.39 -31.03 -4.57
N ILE A 39 -0.21 -31.34 -4.05
CA ILE A 39 0.21 -32.68 -3.62
C ILE A 39 0.79 -32.68 -2.20
N LEU A 40 0.78 -33.84 -1.57
CA LEU A 40 1.33 -34.13 -0.24
C LEU A 40 2.36 -35.25 -0.33
N LYS A 41 3.32 -35.24 0.59
CA LYS A 41 4.20 -36.39 0.83
C LYS A 41 3.46 -37.40 1.72
N PRO A 42 3.39 -38.70 1.36
CA PRO A 42 2.74 -39.73 2.18
C PRO A 42 3.48 -39.92 3.51
N ARG A 43 2.75 -40.03 4.63
CA ARG A 43 3.34 -40.21 5.97
C ARG A 43 4.18 -41.48 6.08
N ASP A 44 3.79 -42.54 5.38
CA ASP A 44 4.44 -43.86 5.44
C ASP A 44 5.71 -43.95 4.58
N SER A 45 6.02 -42.92 3.79
CA SER A 45 7.16 -42.92 2.86
C SER A 45 8.50 -42.53 3.51
N GLY A 46 8.49 -42.11 4.78
CA GLY A 46 9.68 -41.63 5.49
C GLY A 46 10.31 -40.36 4.86
N ASN A 47 11.47 -39.95 5.37
CA ASN A 47 12.19 -38.77 4.86
C ASN A 47 12.77 -38.96 3.45
N GLU A 48 13.09 -40.19 3.07
CA GLU A 48 13.70 -40.51 1.77
C GLU A 48 12.69 -40.83 0.67
N GLY A 49 11.40 -40.93 1.01
CA GLY A 49 10.33 -41.21 0.05
C GLY A 49 10.26 -40.18 -1.08
N LEU A 50 10.37 -40.65 -2.33
CA LEU A 50 10.25 -39.85 -3.55
C LEU A 50 8.81 -39.81 -4.12
N THR A 51 7.85 -40.41 -3.41
CA THR A 51 6.45 -40.50 -3.86
C THR A 51 5.61 -39.36 -3.32
N TYR A 52 4.66 -38.91 -4.15
CA TYR A 52 3.69 -37.87 -3.79
C TYR A 52 2.29 -38.34 -4.15
N GLN A 53 1.31 -37.85 -3.39
CA GLN A 53 -0.11 -38.07 -3.63
C GLN A 53 -0.84 -36.74 -3.74
N HIS A 54 -1.97 -36.67 -4.45
CA HIS A 54 -2.77 -35.45 -4.43
C HIS A 54 -3.25 -35.12 -3.00
N SER A 55 -3.37 -33.83 -2.69
CA SER A 55 -3.95 -33.39 -1.43
C SER A 55 -5.44 -33.77 -1.35
N PRO A 56 -5.98 -34.15 -0.17
CA PRO A 56 -7.42 -34.23 0.04
C PRO A 56 -8.09 -32.91 -0.32
N LEU A 57 -9.20 -32.99 -1.06
CA LEU A 57 -9.89 -31.80 -1.53
C LEU A 57 -11.40 -31.96 -1.54
N ALA A 58 -12.10 -30.86 -1.29
CA ALA A 58 -13.50 -30.70 -1.63
C ALA A 58 -13.59 -30.38 -3.12
N LEU A 59 -14.32 -31.19 -3.89
CA LEU A 59 -14.35 -31.08 -5.36
C LEU A 59 -14.92 -29.74 -5.82
N PHE A 60 -15.98 -29.28 -5.14
CA PHE A 60 -16.69 -28.04 -5.44
C PHE A 60 -16.48 -27.00 -4.32
N PRO A 61 -16.61 -25.69 -4.61
CA PRO A 61 -16.58 -24.68 -3.56
C PRO A 61 -17.77 -24.88 -2.61
N SER A 62 -17.50 -24.96 -1.30
CA SER A 62 -18.55 -25.04 -0.29
C SER A 62 -19.26 -23.69 -0.15
N PRO A 63 -20.60 -23.62 -0.22
CA PRO A 63 -21.31 -22.35 -0.02
C PRO A 63 -21.10 -21.81 1.40
N PHE A 64 -20.83 -20.50 1.51
CA PHE A 64 -20.64 -19.80 2.78
C PHE A 64 -21.30 -18.41 2.73
N PRO A 65 -21.96 -17.92 3.81
CA PRO A 65 -22.63 -16.62 3.78
C PRO A 65 -21.67 -15.45 3.61
N ALA A 66 -21.92 -14.58 2.63
CA ALA A 66 -21.03 -13.48 2.26
C ALA A 66 -20.85 -12.44 3.40
N GLU A 67 -21.91 -12.13 4.15
CA GLU A 67 -21.83 -11.19 5.27
C GLU A 67 -20.96 -11.72 6.42
N ILE A 68 -21.06 -13.02 6.69
CA ILE A 68 -20.24 -13.71 7.71
C ILE A 68 -18.77 -13.79 7.25
N PHE A 69 -18.54 -14.06 5.96
CA PHE A 69 -17.20 -14.00 5.35
C PHE A 69 -16.57 -12.61 5.53
N LYS A 70 -17.34 -11.55 5.25
CA LYS A 70 -16.89 -10.16 5.40
C LYS A 70 -16.62 -9.80 6.86
N GLN A 71 -17.46 -10.24 7.79
CA GLN A 71 -17.24 -10.06 9.23
C GLN A 71 -15.90 -10.67 9.67
N ALA A 72 -15.55 -11.86 9.17
CA ALA A 72 -14.26 -12.50 9.46
C ALA A 72 -13.09 -11.66 8.93
N GLN A 73 -13.21 -11.08 7.74
CA GLN A 73 -12.19 -10.18 7.18
C GLN A 73 -12.03 -8.89 8.00
N GLU A 74 -13.14 -8.32 8.47
CA GLU A 74 -13.14 -7.07 9.23
C GLU A 74 -12.48 -7.22 10.61
N VAL A 75 -12.74 -8.33 11.31
CA VAL A 75 -12.19 -8.57 12.66
C VAL A 75 -10.71 -8.97 12.65
N GLN A 76 -10.17 -9.48 11.53
CA GLN A 76 -8.81 -10.02 11.47
C GLN A 76 -7.73 -9.01 11.89
N ASN A 77 -7.91 -7.73 11.54
CA ASN A 77 -6.96 -6.69 11.95
C ASN A 77 -7.02 -6.40 13.45
N ASP A 78 -8.22 -6.45 14.05
CA ASP A 78 -8.38 -6.29 15.49
C ASP A 78 -7.78 -7.50 16.23
N MET A 79 -7.89 -8.71 15.65
CA MET A 79 -7.30 -9.93 16.18
C MET A 79 -5.76 -9.90 16.19
N LEU A 80 -5.16 -9.46 15.07
CA LEU A 80 -3.71 -9.25 14.99
C LEU A 80 -3.23 -8.25 16.04
N GLU A 81 -3.97 -7.15 16.21
CA GLU A 81 -3.62 -6.10 17.17
C GLU A 81 -3.73 -6.60 18.62
N LEU A 82 -4.77 -7.38 18.94
CA LEU A 82 -4.95 -8.00 20.25
C LEU A 82 -3.76 -8.89 20.61
N TYR A 83 -3.41 -9.86 19.75
CA TYR A 83 -2.31 -10.79 20.01
C TYR A 83 -0.94 -10.10 20.05
N PHE A 84 -0.79 -9.01 19.29
CA PHE A 84 0.37 -8.14 19.43
C PHE A 84 0.44 -7.48 20.82
N TYR A 85 -0.66 -7.00 21.40
CA TYR A 85 -0.63 -6.47 22.78
C TYR A 85 -0.38 -7.56 23.82
N LEU A 86 -1.08 -8.71 23.72
CA LEU A 86 -0.93 -9.83 24.65
C LEU A 86 0.52 -10.33 24.72
N SER A 87 1.20 -10.42 23.57
CA SER A 87 2.59 -10.90 23.53
C SER A 87 3.58 -10.08 24.37
N TRP A 88 3.27 -8.81 24.66
CA TRP A 88 4.10 -7.91 25.47
C TRP A 88 3.61 -7.72 26.90
N ASP A 89 2.52 -8.37 27.29
CA ASP A 89 1.99 -8.31 28.65
C ASP A 89 2.56 -9.48 29.45
N HIS A 90 3.81 -9.32 29.93
CA HIS A 90 4.55 -10.37 30.63
C HIS A 90 3.84 -10.85 31.89
N ASP A 91 3.41 -9.93 32.75
CA ASP A 91 2.68 -10.27 33.97
C ASP A 91 1.43 -11.08 33.65
N PHE A 92 0.68 -10.68 32.62
CA PHE A 92 -0.48 -11.44 32.17
C PHE A 92 -0.11 -12.84 31.66
N LEU A 93 0.90 -12.96 30.79
CA LEU A 93 1.26 -14.26 30.22
C LEU A 93 1.80 -15.22 31.29
N ILE A 94 2.58 -14.74 32.26
CA ILE A 94 3.02 -15.57 33.40
C ILE A 94 1.81 -16.00 34.24
N GLU A 95 0.94 -15.06 34.59
CA GLU A 95 -0.24 -15.33 35.41
C GLU A 95 -1.22 -16.28 34.74
N ALA A 96 -1.49 -16.11 33.44
CA ALA A 96 -2.41 -16.95 32.67
C ALA A 96 -1.96 -18.41 32.59
N HIS A 97 -0.64 -18.66 32.65
CA HIS A 97 -0.06 -20.01 32.53
C HIS A 97 0.35 -20.64 33.86
N LYS A 98 0.24 -19.94 34.99
CA LYS A 98 0.74 -20.42 36.31
C LYS A 98 0.19 -21.79 36.73
N ASP A 99 -1.05 -22.10 36.34
CA ASP A 99 -1.70 -23.37 36.64
C ASP A 99 -1.49 -24.40 35.52
N VAL A 100 -1.31 -23.93 34.27
CA VAL A 100 -1.02 -24.78 33.10
C VAL A 100 0.31 -25.52 33.28
N ILE A 101 1.35 -24.81 33.73
CA ILE A 101 2.72 -25.34 33.80
C ILE A 101 2.90 -26.43 34.88
N LYS A 102 1.94 -26.61 35.78
CA LYS A 102 1.98 -27.65 36.83
C LYS A 102 1.89 -29.06 36.24
N SER A 103 1.12 -29.22 35.17
CA SER A 103 0.89 -30.51 34.51
C SER A 103 1.39 -30.57 33.06
N ASP A 104 1.55 -29.44 32.37
CA ASP A 104 1.99 -29.40 30.98
C ASP A 104 3.45 -28.94 30.82
N LYS A 105 4.36 -29.93 30.77
CA LYS A 105 5.81 -29.70 30.64
C LYS A 105 6.20 -28.93 29.37
N PHE A 106 5.43 -29.06 28.29
CA PHE A 106 5.74 -28.35 27.04
C PHE A 106 5.50 -26.85 27.19
N ILE A 107 4.35 -26.48 27.78
CA ILE A 107 4.06 -25.08 28.09
C ILE A 107 5.02 -24.55 29.16
N GLN A 108 5.36 -25.37 30.16
CA GLN A 108 6.35 -25.02 31.18
C GLN A 108 7.67 -24.58 30.53
N LYS A 109 8.22 -25.38 29.61
CA LYS A 109 9.46 -25.03 28.88
C LYS A 109 9.33 -23.75 28.05
N MET A 110 8.18 -23.53 27.40
CA MET A 110 7.95 -22.26 26.69
C MET A 110 7.90 -21.05 27.61
N VAL A 111 7.27 -21.18 28.79
CA VAL A 111 7.23 -20.13 29.81
C VAL A 111 8.64 -19.86 30.36
N GLU A 112 9.43 -20.90 30.62
CA GLU A 112 10.83 -20.78 31.05
C GLU A 112 11.66 -20.00 30.03
N VAL A 113 11.55 -20.34 28.73
CA VAL A 113 12.24 -19.59 27.65
C VAL A 113 11.77 -18.14 27.58
N TYR A 114 10.46 -17.90 27.64
CA TYR A 114 9.90 -16.56 27.59
C TYR A 114 10.36 -15.68 28.75
N ASP A 115 10.28 -16.21 29.97
CA ASP A 115 10.63 -15.49 31.19
C ASP A 115 12.13 -15.18 31.23
N GLU A 116 12.96 -16.13 30.81
CA GLU A 116 14.41 -15.93 30.70
C GLU A 116 14.77 -14.85 29.66
N VAL A 117 14.11 -14.86 28.49
CA VAL A 117 14.30 -13.85 27.44
C VAL A 117 13.82 -12.47 27.91
N TRP A 118 12.71 -12.43 28.66
CA TRP A 118 12.18 -11.18 29.21
C TRP A 118 13.12 -10.58 30.25
N LYS A 119 13.58 -11.38 31.22
CA LYS A 119 14.54 -10.98 32.26
C LYS A 119 15.89 -10.55 31.69
N SER A 120 16.37 -11.24 30.66
CA SER A 120 17.61 -10.90 29.94
C SER A 120 17.48 -9.64 29.06
N GLY A 121 16.26 -9.16 28.84
CA GLY A 121 15.93 -8.10 27.92
C GLY A 121 15.78 -8.61 26.48
N VAL A 122 14.58 -8.43 25.92
CA VAL A 122 14.25 -8.85 24.55
C VAL A 122 15.17 -8.13 23.54
N ALA A 123 16.04 -8.88 22.87
CA ALA A 123 17.09 -8.33 22.01
C ALA A 123 16.59 -7.80 20.66
N GLN A 124 15.54 -8.41 20.09
CA GLN A 124 14.95 -7.95 18.84
C GLN A 124 14.12 -6.67 19.07
N SER A 125 14.26 -5.69 18.18
CA SER A 125 13.47 -4.45 18.24
C SER A 125 12.16 -4.53 17.46
N LYS A 126 12.02 -5.52 16.57
CA LYS A 126 10.90 -5.67 15.63
C LYS A 126 10.12 -6.95 15.91
N ILE A 127 8.91 -7.04 15.36
CA ILE A 127 8.07 -8.24 15.44
C ILE A 127 7.47 -8.46 14.06
N LEU A 128 7.48 -9.73 13.64
CA LEU A 128 6.67 -10.26 12.56
C LEU A 128 5.96 -11.51 13.11
N PHE A 129 4.70 -11.70 12.77
CA PHE A 129 4.03 -12.98 12.90
C PHE A 129 2.91 -13.05 11.88
N PHE A 130 2.63 -14.27 11.42
CA PHE A 130 1.45 -14.54 10.60
C PHE A 130 0.40 -15.15 11.51
N GLN A 131 -0.83 -14.66 11.40
CA GLN A 131 -1.95 -15.18 12.17
C GLN A 131 -2.99 -15.71 11.20
N ARG A 132 -3.50 -16.89 11.52
CA ARG A 132 -4.66 -17.50 10.91
C ARG A 132 -5.72 -17.69 12.00
N ALA A 133 -6.75 -16.84 12.01
CA ALA A 133 -7.88 -17.03 12.90
C ALA A 133 -8.94 -17.88 12.18
N ASP A 134 -9.32 -18.98 12.82
CA ASP A 134 -10.19 -19.99 12.24
C ASP A 134 -11.60 -19.87 12.85
N TYR A 135 -12.62 -19.75 11.99
CA TYR A 135 -14.00 -19.50 12.39
C TYR A 135 -14.99 -20.49 11.78
N MET A 136 -16.09 -20.73 12.48
CA MET A 136 -17.27 -21.42 11.95
C MET A 136 -18.48 -20.49 11.93
N CYS A 137 -19.40 -20.77 11.02
CA CYS A 137 -20.74 -20.20 10.99
C CYS A 137 -21.65 -21.04 11.89
N ASP A 138 -21.90 -20.59 13.12
CA ASP A 138 -22.76 -21.26 14.10
C ASP A 138 -24.24 -20.97 13.82
N VAL A 139 -25.05 -22.00 13.64
CA VAL A 139 -26.49 -21.89 13.39
C VAL A 139 -27.34 -22.35 14.57
N ALA A 140 -26.74 -22.64 15.73
CA ALA A 140 -27.47 -23.07 16.91
C ALA A 140 -28.43 -21.98 17.42
N ARG A 141 -28.00 -20.71 17.39
CA ARG A 141 -28.74 -19.56 17.97
C ARG A 141 -29.55 -18.77 16.93
N ASP A 142 -28.96 -18.52 15.77
CA ASP A 142 -29.60 -17.86 14.63
C ASP A 142 -29.50 -18.73 13.38
N PRO A 143 -30.62 -19.13 12.75
CA PRO A 143 -30.61 -19.84 11.47
C PRO A 143 -29.85 -19.12 10.34
N LYS A 144 -29.65 -17.79 10.44
CA LYS A 144 -28.83 -17.01 9.49
C LYS A 144 -27.33 -17.19 9.69
N GLY A 145 -26.92 -17.71 10.85
CA GLY A 145 -25.53 -17.97 11.20
C GLY A 145 -24.87 -16.81 11.95
N GLU A 146 -24.12 -17.14 12.99
CA GLU A 146 -23.19 -16.24 13.69
C GLU A 146 -21.74 -16.66 13.42
N LEU A 147 -20.86 -15.69 13.19
CA LEU A 147 -19.42 -15.97 13.11
C LEU A 147 -18.87 -16.28 14.51
N LYS A 148 -18.30 -17.47 14.70
CA LYS A 148 -17.65 -17.86 15.96
C LYS A 148 -16.24 -18.38 15.74
N GLU A 149 -15.31 -17.85 16.52
CA GLU A 149 -13.90 -18.24 16.51
C GLU A 149 -13.74 -19.60 17.16
N ILE A 150 -13.08 -20.52 16.44
CA ILE A 150 -12.70 -21.85 16.92
C ILE A 150 -11.35 -21.78 17.63
N GLU A 151 -10.37 -21.19 16.95
CA GLU A 151 -9.02 -21.01 17.44
C GLU A 151 -8.27 -19.95 16.64
N VAL A 152 -7.16 -19.50 17.20
CA VAL A 152 -6.17 -18.69 16.52
C VAL A 152 -4.89 -19.53 16.38
N ASN A 153 -4.27 -19.43 15.22
CA ASN A 153 -3.05 -20.14 14.85
C ASN A 153 -1.97 -19.13 14.45
N ILE A 154 -0.82 -19.13 15.15
CA ILE A 154 0.27 -18.16 14.91
C ILE A 154 1.64 -18.83 14.70
N MET A 155 1.89 -19.97 15.34
CA MET A 155 3.14 -20.71 15.17
C MET A 155 2.98 -21.76 14.07
N GLY A 156 3.93 -21.84 13.14
CA GLY A 156 3.91 -22.86 12.08
C GLY A 156 2.68 -22.79 11.16
N VAL A 157 2.12 -21.60 10.92
CA VAL A 157 0.91 -21.41 10.11
C VAL A 157 1.10 -21.99 8.71
N GLY A 158 0.45 -23.13 8.46
CA GLY A 158 0.44 -23.81 7.15
C GLY A 158 -0.84 -23.59 6.37
N GLY A 159 -0.89 -24.16 5.16
CA GLY A 159 -2.09 -24.20 4.31
C GLY A 159 -2.23 -23.01 3.35
N MET A 160 -1.26 -22.10 3.32
CA MET A 160 -1.26 -20.93 2.44
C MET A 160 -1.19 -21.34 0.96
N TYR A 161 -0.28 -22.25 0.63
CA TYR A 161 -0.13 -22.79 -0.71
C TYR A 161 -1.35 -23.62 -1.12
N TYR A 162 -1.80 -24.49 -0.22
CA TYR A 162 -2.93 -25.38 -0.48
C TYR A 162 -4.23 -24.61 -0.68
N SER A 163 -4.48 -23.56 0.13
CA SER A 163 -5.66 -22.69 -0.01
C SER A 163 -5.66 -21.91 -1.33
N ARG A 164 -4.50 -21.40 -1.77
CA ARG A 164 -4.35 -20.80 -3.11
C ARG A 164 -4.69 -21.81 -4.21
N LYS A 165 -4.15 -23.03 -4.14
CA LYS A 165 -4.35 -24.06 -5.17
C LYS A 165 -5.78 -24.56 -5.26
N ILE A 166 -6.45 -24.81 -4.13
CA ILE A 166 -7.86 -25.22 -4.14
C ILE A 166 -8.77 -24.11 -4.64
N THR A 167 -8.46 -22.85 -4.31
CA THR A 167 -9.20 -21.69 -4.86
C THR A 167 -9.05 -21.63 -6.37
N ASN A 168 -7.85 -21.84 -6.91
CA ASN A 168 -7.63 -21.86 -8.37
C ASN A 168 -8.42 -22.98 -9.05
N TRP A 169 -8.44 -24.17 -8.45
CA TRP A 169 -9.28 -25.28 -8.93
C TRP A 169 -10.77 -24.88 -8.94
N HIS A 170 -11.29 -24.38 -7.83
CA HIS A 170 -12.69 -23.98 -7.70
C HIS A 170 -13.08 -22.86 -8.67
N ARG A 171 -12.19 -21.86 -8.87
CA ARG A 171 -12.39 -20.81 -9.88
C ARG A 171 -12.44 -21.40 -11.29
N LYS A 172 -11.50 -22.28 -11.65
CA LYS A 172 -11.47 -22.93 -12.96
C LYS A 172 -12.77 -23.69 -13.24
N ILE A 173 -13.17 -24.61 -12.36
CA ILE A 173 -14.38 -25.42 -12.61
C ILE A 173 -15.66 -24.60 -12.62
N THR A 174 -15.71 -23.52 -11.83
CA THR A 174 -16.86 -22.63 -11.78
C THR A 174 -16.98 -21.83 -13.06
N TYR A 175 -15.85 -21.34 -13.60
CA TYR A 175 -15.80 -20.70 -14.91
C TYR A 175 -16.22 -21.66 -16.02
N ASP A 176 -15.64 -22.86 -16.06
CA ASP A 176 -15.93 -23.86 -17.10
C ASP A 176 -17.41 -24.29 -17.09
N THR A 177 -18.04 -24.32 -15.91
CA THR A 177 -19.42 -24.80 -15.74
C THR A 177 -20.46 -23.69 -15.88
N PHE A 178 -20.19 -22.47 -15.39
CA PHE A 178 -21.17 -21.39 -15.25
C PHE A 178 -20.78 -20.06 -15.92
N GLY A 179 -19.56 -19.96 -16.44
CA GLY A 179 -19.04 -18.76 -17.11
C GLY A 179 -18.56 -17.65 -16.16
N ASN A 180 -18.09 -16.55 -16.74
CA ASN A 180 -17.35 -15.49 -16.03
C ASN A 180 -18.09 -14.88 -14.84
N LYS A 181 -19.41 -14.64 -14.95
CA LYS A 181 -20.21 -14.00 -13.88
C LYS A 181 -20.24 -14.80 -12.58
N ALA A 182 -19.98 -16.10 -12.63
CA ALA A 182 -19.95 -16.93 -11.43
C ALA A 182 -18.65 -16.76 -10.61
N LEU A 183 -17.58 -16.23 -11.23
CA LEU A 183 -16.30 -16.01 -10.54
C LEU A 183 -16.36 -14.92 -9.48
N ASP A 184 -17.33 -14.00 -9.56
CA ASP A 184 -17.56 -12.94 -8.56
C ASP A 184 -17.93 -13.52 -7.18
N HIS A 185 -18.39 -14.78 -7.14
CA HIS A 185 -18.75 -15.49 -5.91
C HIS A 185 -17.61 -16.33 -5.31
N ILE A 186 -16.43 -16.37 -5.94
CA ILE A 186 -15.25 -17.05 -5.41
C ILE A 186 -14.16 -16.00 -5.17
N PRO A 187 -13.80 -15.69 -3.91
CA PRO A 187 -12.81 -14.66 -3.63
C PRO A 187 -11.45 -15.04 -4.23
N ALA A 188 -10.68 -14.03 -4.64
CA ALA A 188 -9.25 -14.22 -4.93
C ALA A 188 -8.52 -14.56 -3.63
N ASN A 189 -7.53 -15.47 -3.71
CA ASN A 189 -6.86 -15.98 -2.52
C ASN A 189 -5.39 -16.30 -2.83
N ASP A 190 -4.47 -15.49 -2.30
CA ASP A 190 -3.03 -15.68 -2.45
C ASP A 190 -2.24 -15.33 -1.16
N PRO A 191 -2.42 -16.11 -0.09
CA PRO A 191 -1.75 -15.86 1.18
C PRO A 191 -0.25 -16.17 1.14
N VAL A 192 0.21 -16.94 0.14
CA VAL A 192 1.65 -17.17 -0.10
C VAL A 192 2.34 -15.86 -0.42
N ARG A 193 1.78 -15.09 -1.37
CA ARG A 193 2.32 -13.78 -1.74
C ARG A 193 2.42 -12.83 -0.55
N GLU A 194 1.37 -12.74 0.27
CA GLU A 194 1.35 -11.87 1.46
C GLU A 194 2.42 -12.29 2.48
N THR A 195 2.60 -13.60 2.65
CA THR A 195 3.62 -14.17 3.55
C THR A 195 5.04 -13.86 3.06
N VAL A 196 5.27 -14.08 1.76
CA VAL A 196 6.53 -13.76 1.08
C VAL A 196 6.87 -12.28 1.21
N GLN A 197 5.90 -11.38 0.99
CA GLN A 197 6.09 -9.95 1.17
C GLN A 197 6.38 -9.57 2.63
N GLY A 198 5.67 -10.18 3.59
CA GLY A 198 5.91 -9.97 5.02
C GLY A 198 7.32 -10.36 5.45
N LEU A 199 7.80 -11.53 5.01
CA LEU A 199 9.16 -12.03 5.27
C LEU A 199 10.22 -11.14 4.61
N TYR A 200 10.01 -10.77 3.34
CA TYR A 200 10.93 -9.89 2.61
C TYR A 200 11.08 -8.52 3.29
N HIS A 201 9.97 -7.87 3.62
CA HIS A 201 9.99 -6.58 4.30
C HIS A 201 10.60 -6.66 5.70
N ALA A 202 10.35 -7.75 6.41
CA ALA A 202 10.99 -8.01 7.71
C ALA A 202 12.51 -8.11 7.58
N TRP A 203 13.01 -8.92 6.64
CA TRP A 203 14.44 -9.08 6.36
C TRP A 203 15.09 -7.76 5.92
N LEU A 204 14.50 -7.05 4.94
CA LEU A 204 14.99 -5.74 4.49
C LEU A 204 15.10 -4.75 5.66
N SER A 205 14.14 -4.79 6.57
CA SER A 205 14.13 -3.89 7.71
C SER A 205 15.32 -4.13 8.66
N MET A 206 15.95 -5.31 8.63
CA MET A 206 17.12 -5.60 9.46
C MET A 206 18.38 -4.85 9.00
N ASN A 207 18.33 -4.19 7.83
CA ASN A 207 19.38 -3.32 7.29
C ASN A 207 20.75 -4.02 7.16
N ASP A 208 20.72 -5.31 6.84
CA ASP A 208 21.88 -6.14 6.56
C ASP A 208 21.52 -7.11 5.43
N LYS A 209 21.99 -6.81 4.22
CA LYS A 209 21.70 -7.59 3.02
C LYS A 209 22.52 -8.87 2.91
N ASP A 210 23.60 -8.99 3.68
CA ASP A 210 24.44 -10.18 3.69
C ASP A 210 23.97 -11.22 4.70
N ALA A 211 23.12 -10.80 5.64
CA ALA A 211 22.51 -11.67 6.63
C ALA A 211 21.47 -12.63 6.02
N GLY A 212 21.47 -13.85 6.51
CA GLY A 212 20.58 -14.92 6.09
C GLY A 212 19.21 -14.89 6.75
N ILE A 213 18.25 -15.52 6.06
CA ILE A 213 16.94 -15.90 6.57
C ILE A 213 17.00 -17.37 6.94
N LEU A 214 16.71 -17.70 8.19
CA LEU A 214 16.66 -19.07 8.69
C LEU A 214 15.20 -19.54 8.76
N ILE A 215 14.89 -20.64 8.10
CA ILE A 215 13.61 -21.32 8.15
C ILE A 215 13.77 -22.58 8.98
N VAL A 216 13.12 -22.59 10.15
CA VAL A 216 13.25 -23.67 11.14
C VAL A 216 12.13 -24.68 10.94
N VAL A 217 12.47 -25.94 10.69
CA VAL A 217 11.55 -26.95 10.15
C VAL A 217 11.60 -28.26 10.93
N GLN A 218 10.66 -29.14 10.65
CA GLN A 218 10.68 -30.53 11.12
C GLN A 218 11.61 -31.38 10.25
N ASP A 219 12.03 -32.54 10.78
CA ASP A 219 12.76 -33.54 9.99
C ASP A 219 11.90 -34.05 8.84
N TYR A 220 10.62 -34.32 9.12
CA TYR A 220 9.63 -34.77 8.15
C TYR A 220 8.42 -33.82 8.14
N THR A 221 7.90 -33.53 6.95
CA THR A 221 6.64 -32.80 6.80
C THR A 221 5.86 -33.32 5.59
N SER A 222 4.60 -33.72 5.79
CA SER A 222 3.74 -34.15 4.67
C SER A 222 3.34 -32.97 3.77
N VAL A 223 3.46 -31.74 4.28
CA VAL A 223 3.05 -30.48 3.64
C VAL A 223 4.24 -29.70 3.06
N ILE A 224 5.31 -30.40 2.65
CA ILE A 224 6.55 -29.80 2.15
C ILE A 224 6.34 -28.78 1.02
N MET A 225 5.30 -28.96 0.19
CA MET A 225 4.97 -28.04 -0.90
C MET A 225 4.57 -26.66 -0.38
N ASP A 226 3.88 -26.60 0.77
CA ASP A 226 3.47 -25.35 1.41
C ASP A 226 4.66 -24.59 2.02
N GLU A 227 5.64 -25.32 2.54
CA GLU A 227 6.87 -24.73 3.06
C GLU A 227 7.75 -24.24 1.91
N ARG A 228 8.16 -25.14 1.01
CA ARG A 228 9.12 -24.85 -0.09
C ARG A 228 8.64 -23.76 -1.03
N THR A 229 7.33 -23.67 -1.29
CA THR A 229 6.82 -22.60 -2.15
C THR A 229 7.08 -21.23 -1.56
N VAL A 230 6.91 -21.05 -0.24
CA VAL A 230 7.25 -19.77 0.41
C VAL A 230 8.75 -19.48 0.29
N GLU A 231 9.61 -20.50 0.44
CA GLU A 231 11.07 -20.33 0.31
C GLU A 231 11.48 -19.90 -1.10
N TYR A 232 10.96 -20.60 -2.13
CA TYR A 232 11.32 -20.33 -3.52
C TYR A 232 10.72 -19.02 -4.01
N GLU A 233 9.44 -18.74 -3.74
CA GLU A 233 8.85 -17.46 -4.11
C GLU A 233 9.54 -16.30 -3.37
N LEU A 234 9.96 -16.49 -2.12
CA LEU A 234 10.76 -15.48 -1.41
C LEU A 234 12.08 -15.20 -2.15
N ALA A 235 12.81 -16.26 -2.55
CA ALA A 235 14.08 -16.14 -3.28
C ALA A 235 13.92 -15.56 -4.70
N GLU A 236 12.81 -15.85 -5.39
CA GLU A 236 12.63 -15.56 -6.82
C GLU A 236 11.86 -14.25 -7.10
N SER A 237 11.01 -13.80 -6.17
CA SER A 237 10.08 -12.68 -6.43
C SER A 237 10.67 -11.29 -6.17
N HIS A 238 11.95 -11.19 -5.81
CA HIS A 238 12.61 -9.94 -5.44
C HIS A 238 13.97 -9.78 -6.12
N ASP A 239 14.36 -8.53 -6.41
CA ASP A 239 15.58 -8.20 -7.14
C ASP A 239 16.87 -8.40 -6.30
N GLU A 240 16.74 -8.50 -4.98
CA GLU A 240 17.87 -8.64 -4.05
C GLU A 240 18.10 -10.12 -3.70
N PRO A 241 19.28 -10.68 -3.96
CA PRO A 241 19.56 -12.08 -3.67
C PRO A 241 19.60 -12.30 -2.14
N MET A 242 18.77 -13.22 -1.64
CA MET A 242 18.68 -13.57 -0.22
C MET A 242 19.29 -14.94 0.05
N LYS A 243 20.09 -15.05 1.13
CA LYS A 243 20.57 -16.34 1.62
C LYS A 243 19.51 -16.98 2.51
N ILE A 244 18.84 -18.02 2.01
CA ILE A 244 17.82 -18.75 2.76
C ILE A 244 18.40 -20.09 3.23
N PHE A 245 18.33 -20.33 4.54
CA PHE A 245 18.79 -21.55 5.19
C PHE A 245 17.58 -22.32 5.74
N ARG A 246 17.57 -23.63 5.56
CA ARG A 246 16.53 -24.52 6.11
C ARG A 246 17.18 -25.49 7.07
N LEU A 247 16.83 -25.41 8.36
CA LEU A 247 17.43 -26.25 9.40
C LEU A 247 16.37 -26.80 10.36
N THR A 248 16.61 -27.97 10.93
CA THR A 248 15.82 -28.48 12.05
C THR A 248 16.26 -27.84 13.37
N LEU A 249 15.46 -27.95 14.43
CA LEU A 249 15.86 -27.45 15.75
C LEU A 249 17.15 -28.12 16.26
N THR A 250 17.33 -29.42 15.98
CA THR A 250 18.56 -30.15 16.32
C THR A 250 19.77 -29.59 15.57
N GLN A 251 19.64 -29.34 14.26
CA GLN A 251 20.71 -28.71 13.47
C GLN A 251 20.98 -27.27 13.94
N CYS A 252 19.96 -26.54 14.37
CA CYS A 252 20.14 -25.22 14.96
C CYS A 252 20.98 -25.30 16.24
N ALA A 253 20.76 -26.31 17.10
CA ALA A 253 21.56 -26.54 18.31
C ALA A 253 23.05 -26.80 18.00
N GLU A 254 23.33 -27.47 16.89
CA GLU A 254 24.70 -27.84 16.50
C GLU A 254 25.46 -26.72 15.78
N ARG A 255 24.73 -25.86 15.04
CA ARG A 255 25.33 -24.95 14.05
C ARG A 255 25.17 -23.47 14.37
N LEU A 256 24.22 -23.11 15.24
CA LEU A 256 24.02 -21.73 15.63
C LEU A 256 24.84 -21.39 16.87
N THR A 257 25.47 -20.24 16.82
CA THR A 257 26.17 -19.64 17.97
C THR A 257 25.72 -18.21 18.15
N LEU A 258 25.82 -17.70 19.38
CA LEU A 258 25.52 -16.32 19.69
C LEU A 258 26.82 -15.56 19.91
N LYS A 259 27.10 -14.56 19.07
CA LYS A 259 28.21 -13.63 19.26
C LYS A 259 27.63 -12.30 19.71
N GLU A 260 27.79 -12.00 21.00
CA GLU A 260 27.06 -10.90 21.68
C GLU A 260 25.54 -11.10 21.58
N LYS A 261 24.89 -10.47 20.60
CA LYS A 261 23.47 -10.65 20.27
C LYS A 261 23.23 -11.10 18.84
N ASP A 262 24.26 -11.18 18.01
CA ASP A 262 24.15 -11.64 16.65
C ASP A 262 24.11 -13.17 16.61
N LEU A 263 23.12 -13.70 15.90
CA LEU A 263 22.98 -15.12 15.65
C LEU A 263 23.85 -15.51 14.46
N ILE A 264 24.82 -16.38 14.66
CA ILE A 264 25.79 -16.77 13.63
C ILE A 264 25.62 -18.25 13.30
N LEU A 265 25.38 -18.55 12.01
CA LEU A 265 25.35 -19.89 11.45
C LEU A 265 26.74 -20.31 10.96
N ASP A 266 27.21 -21.46 11.47
CA ASP A 266 28.50 -22.09 11.14
C ASP A 266 29.72 -21.17 11.34
N GLY A 267 29.61 -20.15 12.20
CA GLY A 267 30.66 -19.15 12.40
C GLY A 267 30.85 -18.17 11.24
N ILE A 268 30.02 -18.25 10.19
CA ILE A 268 30.22 -17.52 8.93
C ILE A 268 29.08 -16.53 8.68
N THR A 269 27.83 -17.01 8.68
CA THR A 269 26.71 -16.20 8.21
C THR A 269 25.87 -15.71 9.37
N ARG A 270 25.73 -14.38 9.48
CA ARG A 270 24.77 -13.78 10.42
C ARG A 270 23.34 -14.08 9.97
N ILE A 271 22.47 -14.47 10.89
CA ILE A 271 21.03 -14.68 10.67
C ILE A 271 20.28 -13.47 11.21
N SER A 272 19.51 -12.79 10.35
CA SER A 272 18.75 -11.60 10.73
C SER A 272 17.24 -11.85 10.87
N LEU A 273 16.72 -12.92 10.27
CA LEU A 273 15.31 -13.31 10.33
C LEU A 273 15.20 -14.82 10.53
N ILE A 274 14.31 -15.23 11.43
CA ILE A 274 13.99 -16.62 11.74
C ILE A 274 12.50 -16.84 11.50
N TYR A 275 12.15 -17.78 10.62
CA TYR A 275 10.79 -18.17 10.31
C TYR A 275 10.53 -19.60 10.76
N TYR A 276 9.61 -19.77 11.71
CA TYR A 276 9.30 -21.08 12.27
C TYR A 276 8.18 -21.78 11.50
N ARG A 277 8.46 -23.01 11.05
CA ARG A 277 7.52 -24.00 10.49
C ARG A 277 7.41 -25.25 11.37
N THR A 278 7.99 -25.21 12.57
CA THR A 278 8.03 -26.28 13.57
C THR A 278 7.85 -25.71 14.97
N GLY A 279 7.94 -26.54 16.01
CA GLY A 279 7.97 -26.10 17.42
C GLY A 279 6.59 -25.86 18.04
N ILE A 280 5.55 -26.47 17.45
CA ILE A 280 4.15 -26.38 17.91
C ILE A 280 3.77 -27.51 18.88
N SER A 281 4.65 -28.48 19.09
CA SER A 281 4.33 -29.71 19.82
C SER A 281 5.60 -30.32 20.46
N PRO A 282 5.44 -31.17 21.49
CA PRO A 282 6.56 -31.69 22.26
C PRO A 282 7.54 -32.53 21.44
N GLU A 283 7.06 -33.28 20.45
CA GLU A 283 7.86 -34.16 19.60
C GLU A 283 8.84 -33.39 18.69
N HIS A 284 8.62 -32.09 18.47
CA HIS A 284 9.58 -31.21 17.81
C HIS A 284 10.79 -30.87 18.69
N TYR A 285 10.72 -31.21 19.98
CA TYR A 285 11.76 -31.01 20.99
C TYR A 285 12.14 -32.37 21.61
N PRO A 286 12.80 -33.26 20.84
CA PRO A 286 13.14 -34.60 21.32
C PRO A 286 14.11 -34.60 22.52
N SER A 287 14.87 -33.52 22.71
CA SER A 287 15.80 -33.35 23.83
C SER A 287 15.88 -31.90 24.33
N GLU A 288 16.66 -31.67 25.38
CA GLU A 288 16.95 -30.31 25.87
C GLU A 288 17.75 -29.47 24.87
N LYS A 289 18.49 -30.10 23.94
CA LYS A 289 19.30 -29.37 22.95
C LYS A 289 18.44 -28.46 22.08
N GLU A 290 17.25 -28.91 21.71
CA GLU A 290 16.32 -28.11 20.90
C GLU A 290 15.73 -26.94 21.70
N TRP A 291 15.54 -27.10 23.01
CA TRP A 291 15.14 -26.00 23.89
C TRP A 291 16.26 -24.98 24.07
N ASP A 292 17.50 -25.44 24.23
CA ASP A 292 18.68 -24.57 24.27
C ASP A 292 18.84 -23.78 22.97
N ALA A 293 18.66 -24.43 21.81
CA ALA A 293 18.65 -23.77 20.52
C ALA A 293 17.51 -22.74 20.39
N ARG A 294 16.31 -23.08 20.88
CA ARG A 294 15.19 -22.15 20.91
C ARG A 294 15.50 -20.93 21.75
N LEU A 295 16.03 -21.12 22.96
CA LEU A 295 16.42 -20.04 23.85
C LEU A 295 17.52 -19.16 23.23
N LEU A 296 18.53 -19.78 22.62
CA LEU A 296 19.62 -19.09 21.94
C LEU A 296 19.10 -18.20 20.80
N MET A 297 18.19 -18.72 19.97
CA MET A 297 17.54 -17.94 18.91
C MET A 297 16.70 -16.78 19.48
N GLU A 298 15.92 -17.01 20.54
CA GLU A 298 15.08 -15.96 21.14
C GLU A 298 15.92 -14.84 21.81
N LYS A 299 17.07 -15.18 22.41
CA LYS A 299 18.04 -14.22 22.96
C LYS A 299 18.77 -13.38 21.90
N SER A 300 18.77 -13.82 20.64
CA SER A 300 19.41 -13.07 19.55
C SER A 300 18.63 -11.83 19.10
N ASN A 301 19.31 -10.90 18.43
CA ASN A 301 18.71 -9.75 17.77
C ASN A 301 18.03 -10.07 16.44
N ALA A 302 18.14 -11.32 15.95
CA ALA A 302 17.39 -11.78 14.80
C ALA A 302 15.89 -11.58 15.07
N LEU A 303 15.16 -11.19 14.03
CA LEU A 303 13.72 -11.07 14.07
C LEU A 303 13.10 -12.46 14.05
N LYS A 304 12.24 -12.79 15.01
CA LYS A 304 11.54 -14.09 15.05
C LYS A 304 10.14 -13.95 14.49
N CYS A 305 9.72 -14.92 13.70
CA CYS A 305 8.39 -15.04 13.12
C CYS A 305 7.77 -16.40 13.47
N PRO A 306 6.95 -16.48 14.54
CA PRO A 306 6.79 -15.51 15.63
C PRO A 306 7.89 -15.63 16.69
N TRP A 307 8.00 -14.65 17.59
CA TRP A 307 8.79 -14.79 18.82
C TRP A 307 8.00 -15.49 19.94
N ILE A 308 8.70 -16.00 20.94
CA ILE A 308 8.12 -16.85 22.01
C ILE A 308 6.93 -16.21 22.74
N GLY A 309 6.94 -14.89 22.98
CA GLY A 309 5.80 -14.22 23.62
C GLY A 309 4.51 -14.24 22.78
N VAL A 310 4.64 -14.15 21.45
CA VAL A 310 3.50 -14.33 20.55
C VAL A 310 3.04 -15.79 20.53
N GLN A 311 3.95 -16.76 20.54
CA GLN A 311 3.59 -18.18 20.62
C GLN A 311 2.84 -18.50 21.92
N LEU A 312 3.30 -18.01 23.07
CA LEU A 312 2.60 -18.19 24.35
C LEU A 312 1.24 -17.51 24.39
N SER A 313 1.09 -16.36 23.72
CA SER A 313 -0.23 -15.73 23.59
C SER A 313 -1.23 -16.58 22.77
N ASN A 314 -0.73 -17.56 22.00
CA ASN A 314 -1.55 -18.45 21.16
C ASN A 314 -2.11 -19.69 21.87
N THR A 315 -1.87 -19.86 23.17
CA THR A 315 -2.41 -21.02 23.90
C THR A 315 -3.93 -20.94 24.03
N LYS A 316 -4.57 -22.11 24.11
CA LYS A 316 -6.03 -22.19 24.33
C LYS A 316 -6.42 -21.57 25.67
N LYS A 317 -5.52 -21.62 26.66
CA LYS A 317 -5.69 -20.93 27.94
C LYS A 317 -5.77 -19.42 27.77
N VAL A 318 -4.89 -18.80 26.98
CA VAL A 318 -4.96 -17.36 26.70
C VAL A 318 -6.24 -17.02 25.93
N GLN A 319 -6.61 -17.83 24.93
CA GLN A 319 -7.88 -17.68 24.20
C GLN A 319 -9.09 -17.67 25.16
N GLN A 320 -9.11 -18.59 26.13
CA GLN A 320 -10.14 -18.64 27.17
C GLN A 320 -10.15 -17.38 28.04
N VAL A 321 -9.00 -16.90 28.50
CA VAL A 321 -8.95 -15.70 29.36
C VAL A 321 -9.37 -14.45 28.59
N VAL A 322 -8.95 -14.29 27.33
CA VAL A 322 -9.32 -13.10 26.54
C VAL A 322 -10.81 -13.05 26.18
N SER A 323 -11.46 -14.22 26.11
CA SER A 323 -12.91 -14.29 25.91
C SER A 323 -13.74 -13.76 27.10
N GLN A 324 -13.16 -13.61 28.30
CA GLN A 324 -13.87 -13.19 29.50
C GLN A 324 -14.32 -11.72 29.44
N PRO A 325 -15.57 -11.38 29.83
CA PRO A 325 -16.07 -10.00 29.83
C PRO A 325 -15.15 -9.03 30.56
N GLY A 326 -14.95 -7.82 30.02
CA GLY A 326 -14.08 -6.78 30.60
C GLY A 326 -12.56 -6.96 30.39
N PHE A 327 -12.10 -8.13 29.93
CA PHE A 327 -10.66 -8.38 29.74
C PHE A 327 -10.02 -7.59 28.59
N ILE A 328 -10.55 -7.66 27.36
CA ILE A 328 -9.88 -7.07 26.18
C ILE A 328 -9.96 -5.54 26.13
N GLU A 329 -10.88 -4.95 26.88
CA GLU A 329 -11.15 -3.53 26.94
C GLU A 329 -9.90 -2.73 27.34
N LYS A 330 -9.05 -3.28 28.22
CA LYS A 330 -7.79 -2.65 28.64
C LYS A 330 -6.76 -2.50 27.51
N TYR A 331 -6.85 -3.33 26.47
CA TYR A 331 -5.97 -3.26 25.30
C TYR A 331 -6.51 -2.33 24.19
N PHE A 332 -7.79 -1.94 24.28
CA PHE A 332 -8.49 -1.12 23.29
C PHE A 332 -9.26 0.06 23.91
N PRO A 333 -8.64 0.89 24.78
CA PRO A 333 -9.36 1.93 25.55
C PRO A 333 -10.02 3.01 24.68
N GLU A 334 -9.46 3.28 23.50
CA GLU A 334 -9.96 4.29 22.54
C GLU A 334 -10.66 3.65 21.31
N LYS A 335 -10.92 2.33 21.35
CA LYS A 335 -11.44 1.57 20.19
C LYS A 335 -12.63 0.67 20.59
N PRO A 336 -13.76 1.24 21.05
CA PRO A 336 -14.93 0.47 21.46
C PRO A 336 -15.50 -0.41 20.33
N ASP A 337 -15.40 0.03 19.07
CA ASP A 337 -15.86 -0.75 17.93
C ASP A 337 -15.01 -2.00 17.67
N SER A 338 -13.69 -1.92 17.91
CA SER A 338 -12.80 -3.10 17.82
C SER A 338 -13.12 -4.10 18.92
N VAL A 339 -13.35 -3.62 20.15
CA VAL A 339 -13.84 -4.47 21.27
C VAL A 339 -15.14 -5.15 20.88
N LYS A 340 -16.11 -4.40 20.33
CA LYS A 340 -17.39 -4.95 19.91
C LYS A 340 -17.24 -6.05 18.85
N ARG A 341 -16.39 -5.84 17.83
CA ARG A 341 -16.13 -6.85 16.78
C ARG A 341 -15.44 -8.10 17.34
N LEU A 342 -14.43 -7.95 18.19
CA LEU A 342 -13.75 -9.07 18.85
C LEU A 342 -14.70 -9.87 19.75
N ARG A 343 -15.50 -9.20 20.58
CA ARG A 343 -16.50 -9.86 21.44
C ARG A 343 -17.54 -10.63 20.65
N ALA A 344 -17.95 -10.12 19.49
CA ALA A 344 -18.98 -10.76 18.67
C ALA A 344 -18.58 -12.16 18.18
N VAL A 345 -17.28 -12.39 17.97
CA VAL A 345 -16.75 -13.67 17.46
C VAL A 345 -16.40 -14.67 18.55
N PHE A 346 -16.27 -14.26 19.81
CA PHE A 346 -15.99 -15.19 20.89
C PHE A 346 -17.22 -16.06 21.22
N GLY A 347 -16.98 -17.36 21.40
CA GLY A 347 -17.94 -18.29 21.99
C GLY A 347 -17.74 -18.46 23.49
N GLY A 348 -18.57 -19.29 24.12
CA GLY A 348 -18.39 -19.63 25.53
C GLY A 348 -17.08 -20.39 25.76
N MET A 349 -16.25 -19.91 26.69
CA MET A 349 -15.03 -20.59 27.12
C MET A 349 -14.84 -20.47 28.64
N TRP A 350 -14.44 -21.56 29.27
CA TRP A 350 -14.34 -21.68 30.72
C TRP A 350 -13.01 -22.32 31.14
N GLY A 351 -12.38 -21.72 32.14
CA GLY A 351 -11.23 -22.31 32.86
C GLY A 351 -11.72 -23.30 33.91
N LEU A 352 -10.92 -24.34 34.16
CA LEU A 352 -11.27 -25.46 35.03
C LEU A 352 -10.49 -25.46 36.36
N GLU A 353 -9.52 -24.56 36.49
CA GLU A 353 -8.59 -24.51 37.62
C GLU A 353 -9.19 -23.97 38.92
N LYS A 354 -10.27 -23.18 38.85
CA LYS A 354 -10.87 -22.56 40.03
C LYS A 354 -11.78 -23.54 40.78
N GLN A 355 -11.81 -23.40 42.10
CA GLN A 355 -12.69 -24.19 42.98
C GLN A 355 -13.98 -23.45 43.36
N ASP A 356 -14.35 -22.41 42.62
CA ASP A 356 -15.60 -21.70 42.83
C ASP A 356 -16.83 -22.49 42.31
N GLU A 357 -18.00 -22.08 42.75
CA GLU A 357 -19.26 -22.76 42.42
C GLU A 357 -19.62 -22.65 40.93
N GLU A 358 -19.15 -21.62 40.23
CA GLU A 358 -19.39 -21.46 38.80
C GLU A 358 -18.61 -22.51 38.00
N THR A 359 -17.31 -22.67 38.27
CA THR A 359 -16.47 -23.68 37.62
C THR A 359 -16.96 -25.10 37.92
N LYS A 360 -17.32 -25.42 39.17
CA LYS A 360 -17.88 -26.75 39.51
C LYS A 360 -19.18 -27.04 38.75
N LYS A 361 -20.04 -26.03 38.60
CA LYS A 361 -21.30 -26.16 37.87
C LYS A 361 -21.06 -26.41 36.38
N VAL A 362 -20.13 -25.69 35.76
CA VAL A 362 -19.78 -25.90 34.34
C VAL A 362 -19.16 -27.29 34.12
N ILE A 363 -18.28 -27.75 35.00
CA ILE A 363 -17.71 -29.11 34.91
C ILE A 363 -18.82 -30.17 35.04
N SER A 364 -19.74 -30.00 35.99
CA SER A 364 -20.85 -30.93 36.20
C SER A 364 -21.81 -30.95 35.00
N ASP A 365 -22.12 -29.79 34.42
CA ASP A 365 -22.94 -29.68 33.22
C ASP A 365 -22.24 -30.33 32.01
N ALA A 366 -20.94 -30.14 31.84
CA ALA A 366 -20.18 -30.77 30.76
C ALA A 366 -20.06 -32.30 30.89
N ILE A 367 -20.09 -32.83 32.12
CA ILE A 367 -20.17 -34.28 32.36
C ILE A 367 -21.57 -34.84 32.04
N ALA A 368 -22.63 -34.09 32.38
CA ALA A 368 -24.02 -34.50 32.15
C ALA A 368 -24.46 -34.32 30.68
N HIS A 369 -23.93 -33.29 30.01
CA HIS A 369 -24.29 -32.88 28.65
C HIS A 369 -23.03 -32.68 27.78
N PRO A 370 -22.21 -33.73 27.58
CA PRO A 370 -20.94 -33.60 26.87
C PRO A 370 -21.10 -33.27 25.38
N GLU A 371 -22.29 -33.38 24.82
CA GLU A 371 -22.61 -32.98 23.45
C GLU A 371 -22.55 -31.46 23.23
N LYS A 372 -22.63 -30.65 24.29
CA LYS A 372 -22.61 -29.18 24.22
C LYS A 372 -21.21 -28.57 24.26
N TYR A 373 -20.19 -29.37 24.56
CA TYR A 373 -18.85 -28.86 24.86
C TYR A 373 -17.76 -29.57 24.06
N VAL A 374 -16.62 -28.90 23.99
CA VAL A 374 -15.33 -29.44 23.56
C VAL A 374 -14.33 -29.15 24.67
N LEU A 375 -13.61 -30.19 25.12
CA LEU A 375 -12.52 -30.04 26.08
C LEU A 375 -11.22 -29.98 25.29
N LYS A 376 -10.47 -28.90 25.44
CA LYS A 376 -9.23 -28.67 24.70
C LYS A 376 -8.04 -28.63 25.65
N SER A 377 -6.99 -29.37 25.30
CA SER A 377 -5.65 -29.21 25.90
C SER A 377 -4.90 -28.03 25.25
N GLN A 378 -3.68 -27.72 25.71
CA GLN A 378 -2.85 -26.64 25.16
C GLN A 378 -2.09 -27.01 23.87
N ARG A 379 -2.52 -28.05 23.16
CA ARG A 379 -1.92 -28.47 21.88
C ARG A 379 -2.55 -27.69 20.72
N ASP A 380 -1.82 -27.57 19.63
CA ASP A 380 -2.26 -26.92 18.40
C ASP A 380 -2.76 -27.93 17.35
N CYS A 381 -3.36 -27.43 16.26
CA CYS A 381 -3.84 -28.25 15.12
C CYS A 381 -4.92 -29.28 15.50
N GLY A 382 -5.68 -29.03 16.56
CA GLY A 382 -6.76 -29.90 17.02
C GLY A 382 -6.33 -31.17 17.75
N GLU A 383 -5.04 -31.37 17.99
CA GLU A 383 -4.55 -32.44 18.85
C GLU A 383 -5.02 -32.21 20.29
N GLY A 384 -5.42 -33.28 21.00
CA GLY A 384 -5.88 -33.17 22.38
C GLY A 384 -7.23 -32.47 22.58
N ASN A 385 -8.10 -32.50 21.57
CA ASN A 385 -9.53 -32.18 21.72
C ASN A 385 -10.33 -33.44 22.09
N TYR A 386 -11.17 -33.35 23.11
CA TYR A 386 -12.07 -34.42 23.54
C TYR A 386 -13.53 -34.01 23.34
N TYR A 387 -14.35 -34.98 22.90
CA TYR A 387 -15.77 -34.78 22.59
C TYR A 387 -16.62 -35.89 23.22
N GLY A 388 -17.89 -35.59 23.52
CA GLY A 388 -18.86 -36.60 23.93
C GLY A 388 -18.41 -37.41 25.15
N GLU A 389 -18.58 -38.73 25.11
CA GLU A 389 -18.20 -39.60 26.24
C GLU A 389 -16.70 -39.51 26.60
N GLN A 390 -15.82 -39.26 25.63
CA GLN A 390 -14.38 -39.11 25.90
C GLN A 390 -14.12 -37.86 26.77
N LEU A 391 -14.83 -36.76 26.48
CA LEU A 391 -14.79 -35.54 27.29
C LEU A 391 -15.27 -35.82 28.71
N ALA A 392 -16.45 -36.45 28.85
CA ALA A 392 -17.03 -36.72 30.17
C ALA A 392 -16.15 -37.67 31.00
N SER A 393 -15.57 -38.69 30.38
CA SER A 393 -14.64 -39.63 31.02
C SER A 393 -13.35 -38.94 31.45
N LYS A 394 -12.80 -38.08 30.59
CA LYS A 394 -11.58 -37.32 30.90
C LYS A 394 -11.82 -36.36 32.07
N LEU A 395 -12.93 -35.63 32.11
CA LEU A 395 -13.28 -34.75 33.24
C LEU A 395 -13.43 -35.49 34.58
N LYS A 396 -13.93 -36.73 34.57
CA LYS A 396 -14.08 -37.55 35.80
C LYS A 396 -12.77 -38.10 36.34
N THR A 397 -11.77 -38.29 35.47
CA THR A 397 -10.51 -38.99 35.80
C THR A 397 -9.34 -38.03 35.99
N MET A 398 -9.44 -36.81 35.47
CA MET A 398 -8.41 -35.79 35.52
C MET A 398 -8.18 -35.28 36.94
N SER A 399 -6.91 -35.12 37.31
CA SER A 399 -6.50 -34.49 38.56
C SER A 399 -6.77 -32.98 38.54
N HIS A 400 -6.80 -32.34 39.72
CA HIS A 400 -7.00 -30.90 39.79
C HIS A 400 -5.85 -30.09 39.14
N GLU A 401 -4.62 -30.61 39.15
CA GLU A 401 -3.49 -29.96 38.47
C GLU A 401 -3.67 -29.98 36.95
N GLU A 402 -4.14 -31.10 36.40
CA GLU A 402 -4.40 -31.24 34.96
C GLU A 402 -5.55 -30.33 34.48
N PHE A 403 -6.48 -29.91 35.36
CA PHE A 403 -7.51 -28.92 35.00
C PHE A 403 -6.89 -27.59 34.56
N GLY A 404 -5.75 -27.18 35.12
CA GLY A 404 -5.05 -25.98 34.70
C GLY A 404 -4.61 -26.01 33.25
N ALA A 405 -4.29 -27.19 32.72
CA ALA A 405 -3.86 -27.38 31.33
C ALA A 405 -5.00 -27.60 30.32
N HIS A 406 -6.26 -27.51 30.75
CA HIS A 406 -7.41 -27.69 29.87
C HIS A 406 -8.39 -26.52 29.96
N ILE A 407 -9.14 -26.31 28.87
CA ILE A 407 -10.27 -25.40 28.84
C ILE A 407 -11.52 -26.14 28.34
N LEU A 408 -12.68 -25.73 28.83
CA LEU A 408 -13.96 -26.07 28.21
C LEU A 408 -14.34 -24.97 27.22
N MET A 409 -14.78 -25.38 26.05
CA MET A 409 -15.29 -24.50 25.01
C MET A 409 -16.68 -24.95 24.58
N GLU A 410 -17.55 -24.00 24.29
CA GLU A 410 -18.85 -24.25 23.68
C GLU A 410 -18.67 -24.96 22.34
N LYS A 411 -19.42 -26.03 22.11
CA LYS A 411 -19.44 -26.72 20.83
C LYS A 411 -20.44 -26.04 19.90
N PHE A 412 -19.94 -25.37 18.86
CA PHE A 412 -20.80 -24.75 17.85
C PHE A 412 -21.47 -25.80 16.96
N GLN A 413 -22.63 -25.43 16.42
CA GLN A 413 -23.34 -26.18 15.41
C GLN A 413 -23.08 -25.54 14.04
N PRO A 414 -22.11 -26.06 13.25
CA PRO A 414 -21.75 -25.41 12.01
C PRO A 414 -22.86 -25.53 10.96
N MET A 415 -22.95 -24.51 10.11
CA MET A 415 -23.72 -24.56 8.88
C MET A 415 -23.19 -25.68 7.97
N ALA A 416 -23.97 -26.76 7.86
CA ALA A 416 -23.57 -27.95 7.12
C ALA A 416 -24.13 -27.96 5.69
N GLY A 417 -23.28 -28.31 4.72
CA GLY A 417 -23.63 -28.50 3.30
C GLY A 417 -23.29 -29.91 2.82
N LYS A 418 -23.63 -30.21 1.56
CA LYS A 418 -23.14 -31.42 0.88
C LYS A 418 -21.94 -31.03 0.00
N ASN A 419 -20.92 -31.87 -0.04
CA ASN A 419 -19.81 -31.73 -0.98
C ASN A 419 -19.26 -33.11 -1.35
N VAL A 420 -18.43 -33.17 -2.39
CA VAL A 420 -17.71 -34.39 -2.78
C VAL A 420 -16.30 -34.31 -2.23
N MET A 421 -15.90 -35.31 -1.45
CA MET A 421 -14.55 -35.40 -0.92
C MET A 421 -13.71 -36.35 -1.77
N VAL A 422 -12.59 -35.84 -2.28
CA VAL A 422 -11.63 -36.62 -3.07
C VAL A 422 -10.39 -36.85 -2.21
N ARG A 423 -10.14 -38.11 -1.85
CA ARG A 423 -9.02 -38.54 -1.01
C ARG A 423 -8.25 -39.66 -1.70
N TYR A 424 -6.94 -39.67 -1.53
CA TYR A 424 -6.06 -40.63 -2.20
C TYR A 424 -6.43 -42.08 -1.81
N LEU A 425 -6.61 -42.93 -2.82
CA LEU A 425 -6.98 -44.36 -2.69
C LEU A 425 -8.26 -44.64 -1.89
N GLN A 426 -9.12 -43.64 -1.66
CA GLN A 426 -10.41 -43.83 -1.03
C GLN A 426 -11.55 -43.68 -2.05
N PRO A 427 -12.65 -44.43 -1.90
CA PRO A 427 -13.84 -44.23 -2.73
C PRO A 427 -14.35 -42.79 -2.62
N VAL A 428 -14.66 -42.18 -3.76
CA VAL A 428 -15.27 -40.86 -3.80
C VAL A 428 -16.70 -40.96 -3.28
N SER A 429 -17.06 -40.09 -2.33
CA SER A 429 -18.41 -40.06 -1.78
C SER A 429 -18.91 -38.63 -1.59
N ILE A 430 -20.24 -38.46 -1.69
CA ILE A 430 -20.91 -37.20 -1.34
C ILE A 430 -21.12 -37.22 0.17
N GLU A 431 -20.45 -36.31 0.87
CA GLU A 431 -20.43 -36.22 2.32
C GLU A 431 -21.13 -34.96 2.81
N LYS A 432 -21.68 -35.02 4.03
CA LYS A 432 -22.12 -33.82 4.75
C LYS A 432 -20.87 -33.16 5.33
N THR A 433 -20.62 -31.92 4.95
CA THR A 433 -19.42 -31.16 5.30
C THR A 433 -19.78 -29.86 6.01
N ALA A 434 -18.90 -29.41 6.88
CA ALA A 434 -18.92 -28.08 7.48
C ALA A 434 -17.64 -27.35 7.08
N SER A 435 -17.72 -26.04 6.85
CA SER A 435 -16.55 -25.23 6.46
C SER A 435 -16.07 -24.37 7.62
N GLU A 436 -14.75 -24.28 7.74
CA GLU A 436 -14.04 -23.38 8.64
C GLU A 436 -13.28 -22.36 7.78
N ILE A 437 -13.36 -21.07 8.12
CA ILE A 437 -12.77 -19.98 7.36
C ILE A 437 -11.59 -19.36 8.11
N SER A 438 -10.56 -19.00 7.34
CA SER A 438 -9.32 -18.39 7.81
C SER A 438 -9.04 -17.03 7.15
N THR A 439 -8.49 -16.06 7.87
CA THR A 439 -8.09 -14.74 7.32
C THR A 439 -6.67 -14.33 7.73
N TYR A 440 -6.00 -13.50 6.89
CA TYR A 440 -4.62 -13.00 7.05
C TYR A 440 -4.61 -11.45 6.95
N GLY A 441 -3.67 -10.70 7.56
CA GLY A 441 -3.66 -9.22 7.48
C GLY A 441 -2.37 -8.46 7.84
N TRP A 442 -2.28 -7.19 7.41
CA TRP A 442 -1.29 -6.15 7.79
C TRP A 442 -1.85 -4.72 7.53
N LYS A 443 -1.41 -3.67 8.25
CA LYS A 443 -1.99 -2.30 8.16
C LYS A 443 -0.98 -1.15 8.21
N ASN A 444 -1.11 -0.18 7.29
CA ASN A 444 -0.72 1.22 7.53
C ASN A 444 -1.61 2.24 6.76
N ILE A 445 -2.87 2.39 7.18
CA ILE A 445 -3.89 3.20 6.48
C ILE A 445 -3.69 4.73 6.60
N ARG A 446 -3.04 5.21 7.68
CA ARG A 446 -2.94 6.65 7.96
C ARG A 446 -2.00 7.38 7.00
N ILE A 447 -0.88 6.75 6.66
CA ILE A 447 0.07 7.27 5.68
C ILE A 447 -0.60 7.35 4.30
N PHE A 448 -1.32 6.31 3.90
CA PHE A 448 -2.02 6.26 2.62
C PHE A 448 -3.11 7.34 2.51
N SER A 449 -3.91 7.55 3.57
CA SER A 449 -4.92 8.62 3.59
C SER A 449 -4.32 10.02 3.56
N SER A 450 -3.19 10.25 4.25
CA SER A 450 -2.50 11.54 4.23
C SER A 450 -1.90 11.83 2.86
N PHE A 451 -1.36 10.80 2.22
CA PHE A 451 -0.79 10.86 0.88
C PHE A 451 -1.84 11.25 -0.18
N ILE A 452 -3.01 10.58 -0.17
CA ILE A 452 -4.13 10.94 -1.06
C ILE A 452 -4.57 12.38 -0.82
N LEU A 453 -4.69 12.81 0.43
CA LEU A 453 -5.15 14.17 0.74
C LEU A 453 -4.18 15.24 0.20
N VAL A 454 -2.87 15.00 0.27
CA VAL A 454 -1.87 15.93 -0.31
C VAL A 454 -1.92 15.93 -1.84
N SER A 455 -2.29 14.82 -2.50
CA SER A 455 -2.37 14.80 -3.97
C SER A 455 -3.44 15.74 -4.53
N PHE A 456 -4.51 16.03 -3.78
CA PHE A 456 -5.54 17.01 -4.19
C PHE A 456 -5.00 18.44 -4.37
N THR A 457 -3.81 18.75 -3.85
CA THR A 457 -3.13 20.02 -4.17
C THR A 457 -2.90 20.18 -5.66
N TRP A 458 -2.73 19.08 -6.40
CA TRP A 458 -2.54 19.10 -7.85
C TRP A 458 -3.83 19.34 -8.65
N VAL A 459 -5.00 19.07 -8.06
CA VAL A 459 -6.28 19.54 -8.63
C VAL A 459 -6.27 21.06 -8.67
N LEU A 460 -5.89 21.69 -7.55
CA LEU A 460 -5.90 23.14 -7.41
C LEU A 460 -4.82 23.79 -8.27
N THR A 461 -3.64 23.19 -8.41
CA THR A 461 -2.61 23.72 -9.28
C THR A 461 -3.02 23.66 -10.74
N ALA A 462 -3.61 22.54 -11.20
CA ALA A 462 -4.12 22.41 -12.56
C ALA A 462 -5.17 23.49 -12.86
N LEU A 463 -6.15 23.67 -11.97
CA LEU A 463 -7.18 24.70 -12.13
C LEU A 463 -6.59 26.10 -12.30
N HIS A 464 -5.63 26.50 -11.45
CA HIS A 464 -5.09 27.86 -11.46
C HIS A 464 -4.09 28.13 -12.60
N VAL A 465 -3.38 27.10 -13.06
CA VAL A 465 -2.50 27.21 -14.22
C VAL A 465 -3.32 27.30 -15.51
N LEU A 466 -4.35 26.46 -15.64
CA LEU A 466 -5.11 26.31 -16.88
C LEU A 466 -6.31 27.26 -17.01
N LEU A 467 -6.54 28.12 -16.01
CA LEU A 467 -7.58 29.16 -16.04
C LEU A 467 -7.60 29.92 -17.36
N GLU A 468 -6.42 30.25 -17.90
CA GLU A 468 -6.25 31.01 -19.14
C GLU A 468 -6.72 30.34 -20.43
N SER A 469 -6.85 29.01 -20.45
CA SER A 469 -7.30 28.28 -21.64
C SER A 469 -8.69 28.72 -22.15
N PHE A 470 -9.48 29.42 -21.32
CA PHE A 470 -10.84 29.88 -21.64
C PHE A 470 -11.14 31.35 -21.29
N ILE A 471 -10.13 32.20 -21.02
CA ILE A 471 -10.34 33.64 -20.70
C ILE A 471 -10.67 34.49 -21.95
N ASP A 472 -10.38 33.96 -23.14
CA ASP A 472 -10.59 34.64 -24.42
C ASP A 472 -12.05 34.97 -24.70
N ASP A 473 -12.27 36.05 -25.47
CA ASP A 473 -13.60 36.36 -26.03
C ASP A 473 -14.17 35.10 -26.72
N PRO A 474 -15.46 34.78 -26.52
CA PRO A 474 -16.08 33.66 -27.22
C PRO A 474 -15.96 33.86 -28.74
N GLN A 475 -15.55 32.82 -29.46
CA GLN A 475 -15.56 32.81 -30.92
C GLN A 475 -17.03 32.77 -31.38
N CYS A 476 -17.64 33.95 -31.56
CA CYS A 476 -18.98 34.05 -32.15
C CYS A 476 -18.84 33.89 -33.67
N ASP A 477 -19.53 32.89 -34.23
CA ASP A 477 -19.64 32.74 -35.69
C ASP A 477 -20.66 33.77 -36.21
N PHE A 478 -20.17 34.77 -36.93
CA PHE A 478 -20.98 35.86 -37.50
C PHE A 478 -21.43 35.58 -38.95
N SER A 479 -21.25 34.36 -39.43
CA SER A 479 -21.66 33.98 -40.79
C SER A 479 -23.19 33.98 -40.99
N ASP A 480 -23.97 33.92 -39.91
CA ASP A 480 -25.44 33.97 -39.92
C ASP A 480 -25.99 35.14 -39.09
N PHE A 481 -26.07 36.33 -39.70
CA PHE A 481 -26.55 37.58 -39.08
C PHE A 481 -28.01 37.54 -38.59
N SER A 482 -28.76 36.48 -38.93
CA SER A 482 -30.16 36.31 -38.50
C SER A 482 -30.31 35.55 -37.17
N ASN A 483 -29.24 34.90 -36.69
CA ASN A 483 -29.26 34.03 -35.50
C ASN A 483 -28.00 34.14 -34.63
N SER A 484 -27.24 35.23 -34.70
CA SER A 484 -26.25 35.54 -33.66
C SER A 484 -27.02 35.84 -32.36
N SER A 485 -27.25 34.79 -31.58
CA SER A 485 -28.04 34.80 -30.35
C SER A 485 -27.62 35.95 -29.44
N ASP A 486 -28.58 36.70 -28.89
CA ASP A 486 -28.36 37.73 -27.85
C ASP A 486 -27.40 37.23 -26.75
N PHE A 487 -27.43 35.92 -26.50
CA PHE A 487 -26.52 35.14 -25.69
C PHE A 487 -25.01 35.32 -25.98
N CYS A 488 -24.55 35.32 -27.24
CA CYS A 488 -23.12 35.52 -27.55
C CYS A 488 -22.68 36.96 -27.25
N ILE A 489 -23.57 37.92 -27.49
CA ILE A 489 -23.34 39.34 -27.22
C ILE A 489 -23.31 39.59 -25.71
N GLU A 490 -24.23 39.01 -24.94
CA GLU A 490 -24.22 39.07 -23.47
C GLU A 490 -22.96 38.43 -22.89
N ARG A 491 -22.56 37.27 -23.39
CA ARG A 491 -21.34 36.57 -22.96
C ARG A 491 -20.07 37.40 -23.19
N ARG A 492 -20.02 38.16 -24.28
CA ARG A 492 -18.89 39.04 -24.60
C ARG A 492 -18.82 40.26 -23.68
N LYS A 493 -19.96 40.74 -23.15
CA LYS A 493 -20.00 41.89 -22.22
C LYS A 493 -19.37 41.57 -20.86
N THR A 494 -19.36 40.31 -20.44
CA THR A 494 -18.81 39.86 -19.15
C THR A 494 -17.41 39.23 -19.30
N SER A 495 -16.69 39.51 -20.38
CA SER A 495 -15.32 39.02 -20.60
C SER A 495 -14.27 40.01 -20.09
N MET A 496 -13.12 39.50 -19.67
CA MET A 496 -12.00 40.34 -19.22
C MET A 496 -11.48 41.26 -20.33
N VAL A 497 -11.52 40.77 -21.58
CA VAL A 497 -11.06 41.50 -22.77
C VAL A 497 -11.94 42.71 -23.03
N SER A 498 -13.27 42.54 -22.94
CA SER A 498 -14.26 43.59 -23.13
C SER A 498 -14.22 44.61 -21.99
N GLU A 499 -14.18 44.15 -20.73
CA GLU A 499 -14.22 45.04 -19.56
C GLU A 499 -13.00 45.98 -19.45
N PHE A 500 -11.80 45.50 -19.79
CA PHE A 500 -10.57 46.30 -19.75
C PHE A 500 -10.13 46.86 -21.12
N GLU A 501 -10.97 46.73 -22.15
CA GLU A 501 -10.69 47.19 -23.52
C GLU A 501 -9.33 46.69 -24.05
N LEU A 502 -9.06 45.38 -23.94
CA LEU A 502 -7.78 44.75 -24.30
C LEU A 502 -7.66 44.51 -25.81
N TYR A 503 -7.87 45.56 -26.62
CA TYR A 503 -7.79 45.53 -28.07
C TYR A 503 -6.66 46.45 -28.58
N GLY A 504 -6.29 46.31 -29.86
CA GLY A 504 -5.29 47.18 -30.51
C GLY A 504 -3.95 47.20 -29.77
N SER A 505 -3.46 48.38 -29.39
CA SER A 505 -2.18 48.55 -28.68
C SER A 505 -2.15 47.94 -27.28
N ARG A 506 -3.31 47.56 -26.70
CA ARG A 506 -3.43 46.91 -25.38
C ARG A 506 -3.64 45.39 -25.45
N ALA A 507 -3.72 44.81 -26.64
CA ALA A 507 -3.98 43.36 -26.79
C ALA A 507 -2.92 42.47 -26.12
N TYR A 508 -1.66 42.93 -26.04
CA TYR A 508 -0.57 42.20 -25.37
C TYR A 508 -0.82 41.97 -23.86
N LEU A 509 -1.63 42.82 -23.21
CA LEU A 509 -1.92 42.70 -21.77
C LEU A 509 -2.75 41.46 -21.43
N LYS A 510 -3.49 40.93 -22.41
CA LYS A 510 -4.21 39.66 -22.28
C LYS A 510 -3.24 38.50 -22.04
N HIS A 511 -2.21 38.40 -22.88
CA HIS A 511 -1.15 37.38 -22.77
C HIS A 511 -0.28 37.58 -21.52
N SER A 512 -0.14 38.84 -21.09
CA SER A 512 0.60 39.19 -19.88
C SER A 512 0.03 38.54 -18.61
N VAL A 513 -1.25 38.16 -18.58
CA VAL A 513 -1.89 37.45 -17.45
C VAL A 513 -1.19 36.12 -17.16
N THR A 514 -0.86 35.36 -18.22
CA THR A 514 -0.12 34.11 -18.14
C THR A 514 1.37 34.35 -17.92
N THR A 515 1.94 35.31 -18.65
CA THR A 515 3.36 35.66 -18.54
C THR A 515 3.71 36.05 -17.10
N LEU A 516 2.90 36.88 -16.44
CA LEU A 516 3.16 37.29 -15.05
C LEU A 516 2.99 36.15 -14.07
N PHE A 517 2.06 35.23 -14.30
CA PHE A 517 1.99 33.99 -13.52
C PHE A 517 3.26 33.15 -13.69
N MET A 518 3.75 32.94 -14.91
CA MET A 518 5.00 32.21 -15.17
C MET A 518 6.22 32.94 -14.57
N ILE A 519 6.30 34.26 -14.66
CA ILE A 519 7.35 35.07 -13.99
C ILE A 519 7.28 34.91 -12.47
N GLY A 520 6.07 34.85 -11.91
CA GLY A 520 5.86 34.50 -10.51
C GLY A 520 6.46 33.14 -10.17
N ASN A 521 6.34 32.14 -11.04
CA ASN A 521 6.97 30.83 -10.81
C ASN A 521 8.51 30.90 -10.88
N ILE A 522 9.08 31.71 -11.77
CA ILE A 522 10.54 31.92 -11.89
C ILE A 522 11.10 32.45 -10.56
N VAL A 523 10.43 33.46 -9.99
CA VAL A 523 10.82 34.07 -8.72
C VAL A 523 10.49 33.15 -7.53
N GLY A 524 9.32 32.52 -7.56
CA GLY A 524 8.84 31.62 -6.52
C GLY A 524 9.67 30.35 -6.39
N GLY A 525 10.24 29.84 -7.49
CA GLY A 525 11.01 28.61 -7.53
C GLY A 525 12.10 28.56 -6.47
N PRO A 526 13.13 29.44 -6.55
CA PRO A 526 14.17 29.51 -5.53
C PRO A 526 13.66 29.98 -4.16
N LEU A 527 12.78 30.99 -4.11
CA LEU A 527 12.36 31.63 -2.86
C LEU A 527 11.47 30.72 -2.00
N ILE A 528 10.39 30.18 -2.56
CA ILE A 528 9.43 29.36 -1.84
C ILE A 528 10.04 28.00 -1.49
N SER A 529 10.86 27.41 -2.37
CA SER A 529 11.59 26.20 -2.05
C SER A 529 12.57 26.40 -0.89
N PHE A 530 13.32 27.50 -0.89
CA PHE A 530 14.19 27.86 0.23
C PHE A 530 13.41 28.05 1.54
N PHE A 531 12.26 28.75 1.49
CA PHE A 531 11.42 28.92 2.68
C PHE A 531 10.85 27.59 3.19
N SER A 532 10.55 26.66 2.30
CA SER A 532 10.10 25.33 2.64
C SER A 532 11.18 24.50 3.31
N ASP A 533 12.45 24.62 2.87
CA ASP A 533 13.61 24.02 3.55
C ASP A 533 13.86 24.64 4.94
N ARG A 534 13.41 25.89 5.16
CA ARG A 534 13.63 26.61 6.42
C ARG A 534 12.51 26.39 7.44
N TYR A 535 11.25 26.50 7.01
CA TYR A 535 10.07 26.55 7.88
C TYR A 535 9.22 25.28 7.86
N GLY A 536 9.49 24.35 6.94
CA GLY A 536 8.78 23.07 6.84
C GLY A 536 7.86 23.00 5.63
N ARG A 537 7.66 21.77 5.13
CA ARG A 537 6.89 21.50 3.91
C ARG A 537 5.41 21.82 4.13
N LYS A 538 4.84 21.34 5.23
CA LYS A 538 3.41 21.50 5.55
C LYS A 538 3.05 22.97 5.71
N PHE A 539 3.86 23.74 6.43
CA PHE A 539 3.61 25.17 6.63
C PHE A 539 3.54 25.91 5.29
N VAL A 540 4.55 25.72 4.44
CA VAL A 540 4.61 26.38 3.12
C VAL A 540 3.46 25.94 2.22
N VAL A 541 3.09 24.66 2.21
CA VAL A 541 1.93 24.20 1.43
C VAL A 541 0.65 24.92 1.88
N ILE A 542 0.37 24.97 3.18
CA ILE A 542 -0.84 25.62 3.71
C ILE A 542 -0.85 27.10 3.39
N THR A 543 0.23 27.84 3.67
CA THR A 543 0.26 29.29 3.43
C THR A 543 0.08 29.62 1.96
N ASN A 544 0.68 28.83 1.06
CA ASN A 544 0.58 29.07 -0.39
C ASN A 544 -0.77 28.63 -0.96
N ILE A 545 -1.43 27.60 -0.41
CA ILE A 545 -2.81 27.26 -0.76
C ILE A 545 -3.76 28.38 -0.33
N LEU A 546 -3.59 28.92 0.87
CA LEU A 546 -4.40 30.05 1.33
C LEU A 546 -4.14 31.30 0.48
N LEU A 547 -2.88 31.52 0.07
CA LEU A 547 -2.52 32.60 -0.84
C LEU A 547 -3.18 32.44 -2.22
N PHE A 548 -3.25 31.22 -2.77
CA PHE A 548 -4.05 30.90 -3.97
C PHE A 548 -5.50 31.36 -3.81
N GLY A 549 -6.19 30.90 -2.78
CA GLY A 549 -7.59 31.24 -2.52
C GLY A 549 -7.81 32.75 -2.33
N LEU A 550 -6.89 33.40 -1.62
CA LEU A 550 -6.93 34.85 -1.38
C LEU A 550 -6.73 35.63 -2.68
N THR A 551 -5.69 35.33 -3.47
CA THR A 551 -5.44 36.02 -4.74
C THR A 551 -6.60 35.84 -5.73
N SER A 552 -7.17 34.63 -5.82
CA SER A 552 -8.33 34.34 -6.67
C SER A 552 -9.58 35.11 -6.24
N SER A 553 -9.76 35.33 -4.94
CA SER A 553 -10.89 36.11 -4.41
C SER A 553 -10.69 37.61 -4.64
N LEU A 554 -9.46 38.12 -4.46
CA LEU A 554 -9.12 39.52 -4.64
C LEU A 554 -9.23 39.97 -6.10
N MET A 555 -8.93 39.09 -7.07
CA MET A 555 -9.05 39.40 -8.50
C MET A 555 -10.46 39.89 -8.87
N THR A 556 -11.51 39.30 -8.30
CA THR A 556 -12.91 39.72 -8.51
C THR A 556 -13.24 41.11 -8.00
N LEU A 557 -12.45 41.66 -7.06
CA LEU A 557 -12.65 42.99 -6.51
C LEU A 557 -11.84 44.07 -7.26
N THR A 558 -10.96 43.67 -8.17
CA THR A 558 -10.09 44.63 -8.88
C THR A 558 -10.84 45.37 -9.98
N GLY A 559 -10.63 46.68 -10.08
CA GLY A 559 -11.19 47.53 -11.15
C GLY A 559 -10.20 47.88 -12.26
N ASN A 560 -8.99 47.31 -12.26
CA ASN A 560 -7.97 47.57 -13.28
C ASN A 560 -7.12 46.32 -13.59
N ILE A 561 -6.65 46.24 -14.84
CA ILE A 561 -5.85 45.12 -15.33
C ILE A 561 -4.50 44.97 -14.62
N TRP A 562 -3.86 46.07 -14.20
CA TRP A 562 -2.56 46.01 -13.53
C TRP A 562 -2.61 45.28 -12.17
N SER A 563 -3.72 45.44 -11.45
CA SER A 563 -3.96 44.72 -10.19
C SER A 563 -4.17 43.23 -10.45
N VAL A 564 -4.88 42.87 -11.53
CA VAL A 564 -5.03 41.47 -11.98
C VAL A 564 -3.66 40.86 -12.30
N LEU A 565 -2.82 41.57 -13.06
CA LEU A 565 -1.47 41.12 -13.41
C LEU A 565 -0.57 40.93 -12.18
N PHE A 566 -0.62 41.86 -11.23
CA PHE A 566 0.12 41.76 -9.97
C PHE A 566 -0.36 40.56 -9.13
N LEU A 567 -1.67 40.37 -9.00
CA LEU A 567 -2.23 39.22 -8.27
C LEU A 567 -1.87 37.89 -8.95
N ARG A 568 -1.86 37.83 -10.29
CA ARG A 568 -1.40 36.66 -11.05
C ARG A 568 0.08 36.38 -10.83
N PHE A 569 0.92 37.40 -10.71
CA PHE A 569 2.33 37.22 -10.33
C PHE A 569 2.47 36.58 -8.94
N ILE A 570 1.74 37.09 -7.93
CA ILE A 570 1.74 36.51 -6.58
C ILE A 570 1.20 35.07 -6.58
N GLN A 571 0.14 34.82 -7.34
CA GLN A 571 -0.40 33.48 -7.53
C GLN A 571 0.64 32.56 -8.21
N GLY A 572 1.38 33.05 -9.19
CA GLY A 572 2.50 32.33 -9.81
C GLY A 572 3.60 31.93 -8.82
N MET A 573 3.95 32.83 -7.89
CA MET A 573 4.88 32.49 -6.81
C MET A 573 4.32 31.39 -5.92
N ALA A 574 3.05 31.49 -5.54
CA ALA A 574 2.41 30.54 -4.64
C ALA A 574 2.31 29.12 -5.24
N TYR A 575 2.23 29.01 -6.57
CA TYR A 575 2.14 27.72 -7.26
C TYR A 575 3.27 26.77 -6.88
N VAL A 576 4.48 27.30 -6.70
CA VAL A 576 5.67 26.51 -6.35
C VAL A 576 5.48 25.82 -5.00
N GLY A 577 4.88 26.52 -4.03
CA GLY A 577 4.57 25.96 -2.72
C GLY A 577 3.46 24.91 -2.76
N VAL A 578 2.40 25.16 -3.53
CA VAL A 578 1.27 24.20 -3.63
C VAL A 578 1.66 22.95 -4.42
N GLY A 579 2.30 23.12 -5.58
CA GLY A 579 2.64 22.04 -6.50
C GLY A 579 3.88 21.25 -6.09
N ILE A 580 5.04 21.92 -5.98
CA ILE A 580 6.34 21.27 -5.76
C ILE A 580 6.50 20.84 -4.32
N THR A 581 6.31 21.78 -3.38
CA THR A 581 6.45 21.45 -1.96
C THR A 581 5.37 20.46 -1.54
N GLY A 582 4.16 20.55 -2.10
CA GLY A 582 3.09 19.56 -1.94
C GLY A 582 3.51 18.16 -2.43
N TRP A 583 4.07 18.07 -3.64
CA TRP A 583 4.64 16.82 -4.17
C TRP A 583 5.69 16.23 -3.23
N ILE A 584 6.64 17.04 -2.77
CA ILE A 584 7.71 16.58 -1.87
C ILE A 584 7.15 16.12 -0.51
N LEU A 585 6.20 16.85 0.07
CA LEU A 585 5.52 16.44 1.31
C LEU A 585 4.84 15.08 1.16
N GLY A 586 4.12 14.87 0.06
CA GLY A 586 3.48 13.59 -0.25
C GLY A 586 4.51 12.49 -0.46
N PHE A 587 5.54 12.76 -1.26
CA PHE A 587 6.57 11.79 -1.64
C PHE A 587 7.45 11.35 -0.45
N GLU A 588 7.84 12.27 0.42
CA GLU A 588 8.61 11.99 1.64
C GLU A 588 7.79 11.24 2.70
N SER A 589 6.45 11.28 2.59
CA SER A 589 5.53 10.56 3.47
C SER A 589 5.36 9.08 3.08
N VAL A 590 5.79 8.66 1.89
CA VAL A 590 5.53 7.32 1.35
C VAL A 590 6.81 6.46 1.33
N PRO A 591 6.74 5.16 1.70
CA PRO A 591 7.87 4.23 1.59
C PRO A 591 8.39 4.10 0.16
N SER A 592 9.69 3.82 0.00
CA SER A 592 10.37 3.75 -1.30
C SER A 592 9.69 2.85 -2.33
N VAL A 593 9.15 1.71 -1.89
CA VAL A 593 8.47 0.71 -2.73
C VAL A 593 7.18 1.25 -3.36
N LEU A 594 6.52 2.21 -2.71
CA LEU A 594 5.25 2.79 -3.16
C LEU A 594 5.42 4.12 -3.90
N ARG A 595 6.64 4.69 -3.96
CA ARG A 595 6.93 5.96 -4.63
C ARG A 595 6.53 6.01 -6.11
N PRO A 596 6.69 4.94 -6.94
CA PRO A 596 6.19 4.98 -8.32
C PRO A 596 4.69 5.21 -8.40
N PHE A 597 3.90 4.69 -7.45
CA PHE A 597 2.45 4.92 -7.40
C PHE A 597 2.08 6.34 -6.99
N ALA A 598 3.04 7.14 -6.49
CA ALA A 598 2.79 8.54 -6.25
C ALA A 598 2.50 9.31 -7.55
N THR A 599 3.14 8.89 -8.64
CA THR A 599 2.89 9.45 -9.98
C THR A 599 1.46 9.22 -10.45
N LEU A 600 0.88 8.06 -10.13
CA LEU A 600 -0.51 7.75 -10.42
C LEU A 600 -1.44 8.71 -9.66
N THR A 601 -1.30 8.81 -8.34
CA THR A 601 -2.28 9.55 -7.52
C THR A 601 -2.26 11.05 -7.79
N PHE A 602 -1.07 11.65 -7.88
CA PHE A 602 -0.93 13.07 -8.22
C PHE A 602 -1.28 13.34 -9.69
N GLY A 603 -0.93 12.43 -10.61
CA GLY A 603 -1.33 12.53 -12.01
C GLY A 603 -2.85 12.52 -12.18
N LEU A 604 -3.56 11.59 -11.53
CA LEU A 604 -5.03 11.56 -11.56
C LEU A 604 -5.65 12.82 -10.94
N ALA A 605 -5.07 13.35 -9.86
CA ALA A 605 -5.49 14.61 -9.28
C ALA A 605 -5.31 15.79 -10.25
N TRP A 606 -4.20 15.81 -11.00
CA TRP A 606 -3.98 16.80 -12.05
C TRP A 606 -5.04 16.70 -13.17
N VAL A 607 -5.32 15.49 -13.68
CA VAL A 607 -6.36 15.30 -14.71
C VAL A 607 -7.73 15.76 -14.21
N LEU A 608 -8.06 15.49 -12.95
CA LEU A 608 -9.31 15.97 -12.37
C LEU A 608 -9.42 17.49 -12.46
N GLY A 609 -8.37 18.23 -12.06
CA GLY A 609 -8.34 19.70 -12.20
C GLY A 609 -8.34 20.17 -13.66
N TYR A 610 -7.59 19.47 -14.52
CA TYR A 610 -7.54 19.73 -15.96
C TYR A 610 -8.92 19.62 -16.62
N CYS A 611 -9.67 18.55 -16.36
CA CYS A 611 -11.02 18.40 -16.94
C CYS A 611 -12.03 19.36 -16.31
N LEU A 612 -11.91 19.63 -15.00
CA LEU A 612 -12.82 20.54 -14.29
C LEU A 612 -12.76 21.97 -14.85
N ILE A 613 -11.62 22.46 -15.33
CA ILE A 613 -11.53 23.83 -15.86
C ILE A 613 -12.39 24.03 -17.12
N ALA A 614 -12.43 23.04 -18.01
CA ALA A 614 -13.27 23.07 -19.20
C ALA A 614 -14.76 23.02 -18.84
N ILE A 615 -15.13 22.19 -17.87
CA ILE A 615 -16.51 22.11 -17.35
C ILE A 615 -16.90 23.46 -16.73
N MET A 616 -16.03 24.06 -15.92
CA MET A 616 -16.27 25.37 -15.32
C MET A 616 -16.45 26.47 -16.37
N ALA A 617 -15.58 26.51 -17.37
CA ALA A 617 -15.65 27.49 -18.46
C ALA A 617 -16.88 27.32 -19.37
N TYR A 618 -17.50 26.13 -19.39
CA TYR A 618 -18.75 25.87 -20.08
C TYR A 618 -19.95 26.50 -19.35
N TYR A 619 -20.00 26.37 -18.02
CA TYR A 619 -21.13 26.84 -17.20
C TYR A 619 -20.98 28.27 -16.65
N VAL A 620 -19.75 28.75 -16.45
CA VAL A 620 -19.48 30.07 -15.86
C VAL A 620 -18.86 30.98 -16.91
N TRP A 621 -19.57 32.05 -17.27
CA TRP A 621 -19.15 32.96 -18.34
C TRP A 621 -18.60 34.28 -17.85
N ASP A 622 -18.96 34.69 -16.63
CA ASP A 622 -18.42 35.89 -16.00
C ASP A 622 -16.96 35.63 -15.58
N TRP A 623 -16.02 36.40 -16.13
CA TRP A 623 -14.59 36.17 -15.91
C TRP A 623 -14.20 36.32 -14.42
N ARG A 624 -14.91 37.17 -13.68
CA ARG A 624 -14.65 37.40 -12.24
C ARG A 624 -15.02 36.15 -11.45
N THR A 625 -16.25 35.66 -11.62
CA THR A 625 -16.71 34.41 -10.99
C THR A 625 -15.85 33.22 -11.42
N TYR A 626 -15.49 33.14 -12.70
CA TYR A 626 -14.62 32.09 -13.24
C TYR A 626 -13.23 32.10 -12.58
N MET A 627 -12.64 33.26 -12.31
CA MET A 627 -11.36 33.41 -11.61
C MET A 627 -11.44 33.09 -10.10
N THR A 628 -12.57 33.38 -9.46
CA THR A 628 -12.72 33.15 -8.00
C THR A 628 -13.12 31.71 -7.67
N LEU A 629 -13.86 31.02 -8.54
CA LEU A 629 -14.39 29.68 -8.26
C LEU A 629 -13.30 28.64 -7.90
N PRO A 630 -12.13 28.60 -8.57
CA PRO A 630 -11.01 27.74 -8.16
C PRO A 630 -10.42 28.07 -6.78
N GLY A 631 -10.60 29.28 -6.28
CA GLY A 631 -10.06 29.75 -5.00
C GLY A 631 -10.82 29.21 -3.77
N VAL A 632 -12.11 28.87 -3.91
CA VAL A 632 -12.94 28.40 -2.79
C VAL A 632 -12.43 27.05 -2.23
N PRO A 633 -12.17 26.01 -3.05
CA PRO A 633 -11.62 24.74 -2.57
C PRO A 633 -10.26 24.86 -1.86
N CYS A 634 -9.48 25.92 -2.13
CA CYS A 634 -8.19 26.14 -1.48
C CYS A 634 -8.33 26.26 0.04
N PHE A 635 -9.32 27.02 0.54
CA PHE A 635 -9.51 27.21 1.99
C PHE A 635 -9.87 25.89 2.69
N PHE A 636 -10.74 25.09 2.08
CA PHE A 636 -11.12 23.78 2.61
C PHE A 636 -9.93 22.83 2.61
N LEU A 637 -9.22 22.69 1.48
CA LEU A 637 -8.07 21.78 1.40
C LEU A 637 -6.95 22.21 2.37
N GLY A 638 -6.69 23.51 2.50
CA GLY A 638 -5.74 24.06 3.47
C GLY A 638 -6.09 23.66 4.91
N LEU A 639 -7.39 23.73 5.29
CA LEU A 639 -7.87 23.28 6.59
C LEU A 639 -7.72 21.76 6.77
N PHE A 640 -8.06 20.96 5.76
CA PHE A 640 -7.91 19.51 5.82
C PHE A 640 -6.43 19.09 5.98
N ILE A 641 -5.52 19.71 5.21
CA ILE A 641 -4.07 19.47 5.34
C ILE A 641 -3.58 19.89 6.73
N PHE A 642 -4.07 21.02 7.26
CA PHE A 642 -3.74 21.47 8.61
C PHE A 642 -4.12 20.43 9.69
N LEU A 643 -5.32 19.86 9.60
CA LEU A 643 -5.84 18.91 10.59
C LEU A 643 -5.22 17.51 10.48
N PHE A 644 -5.14 16.97 9.27
CA PHE A 644 -4.91 15.52 9.06
C PHE A 644 -3.50 15.17 8.59
N VAL A 645 -2.84 16.03 7.81
CA VAL A 645 -1.51 15.72 7.26
C VAL A 645 -0.44 16.12 8.29
N PRO A 646 0.46 15.21 8.68
CA PRO A 646 1.59 15.57 9.53
C PRO A 646 2.71 16.21 8.70
N GLU A 647 3.67 16.89 9.34
CA GLU A 647 4.85 17.45 8.65
C GLU A 647 5.73 16.33 8.06
N SER A 648 6.67 16.62 7.16
CA SER A 648 7.65 15.61 6.71
C SER A 648 8.55 15.15 7.87
N LEU A 649 8.62 13.83 8.12
CA LEU A 649 9.55 13.27 9.10
C LEU A 649 11.01 13.57 8.71
N HIS A 650 11.33 13.57 7.41
CA HIS A 650 12.67 13.89 6.92
C HIS A 650 13.08 15.31 7.31
N PHE A 651 12.18 16.28 7.12
CA PHE A 651 12.42 17.67 7.53
C PHE A 651 12.66 17.81 9.04
N LEU A 652 11.86 17.13 9.87
CA LEU A 652 12.01 17.17 11.33
C LEU A 652 13.34 16.57 11.80
N VAL A 653 13.80 15.51 11.13
CA VAL A 653 15.10 14.86 11.36
C VAL A 653 16.26 15.78 10.96
N GLU A 654 16.19 16.42 9.79
CA GLU A 654 17.21 17.38 9.31
C GLU A 654 17.33 18.61 10.24
N LYS A 655 16.21 19.10 10.77
CA LYS A 655 16.19 20.20 11.75
C LYS A 655 16.74 19.82 13.13
N LYS A 656 16.98 18.53 13.36
CA LYS A 656 17.31 17.96 14.67
C LYS A 656 16.27 18.28 15.75
N ASP A 657 15.00 18.43 15.36
CA ASP A 657 13.91 18.68 16.30
C ASP A 657 13.39 17.35 16.86
N LEU A 658 14.00 16.95 17.97
CA LEU A 658 13.71 15.69 18.65
C LEU A 658 12.29 15.63 19.20
N GLU A 659 11.76 16.74 19.72
CA GLU A 659 10.43 16.77 20.34
C GLU A 659 9.31 16.71 19.29
N GLN A 660 9.43 17.43 18.18
CA GLN A 660 8.47 17.30 17.09
C GLN A 660 8.57 15.96 16.37
N SER A 661 9.77 15.42 16.17
CA SER A 661 9.96 14.07 15.60
C SER A 661 9.30 13.00 16.47
N LYS A 662 9.42 13.09 17.81
CA LYS A 662 8.68 12.23 18.75
C LYS A 662 7.18 12.35 18.56
N LYS A 663 6.64 13.57 18.55
CA LYS A 663 5.19 13.83 18.39
C LYS A 663 4.68 13.31 17.05
N TRP A 664 5.46 13.47 15.98
CA TRP A 664 5.14 12.94 14.66
C TRP A 664 5.02 11.42 14.71
N ILE A 665 6.06 10.75 15.23
CA ILE A 665 6.09 9.29 15.32
C ILE A 665 4.95 8.77 16.20
N LEU A 666 4.67 9.44 17.32
CA LEU A 666 3.55 9.12 18.20
C LEU A 666 2.20 9.17 17.48
N LYS A 667 2.01 10.19 16.63
CA LYS A 667 0.75 10.41 15.90
C LYS A 667 0.58 9.43 14.72
N VAL A 668 1.68 9.13 14.01
CA VAL A 668 1.66 8.36 12.75
C VAL A 668 1.93 6.87 12.96
N ALA A 669 2.98 6.52 13.72
CA ALA A 669 3.41 5.15 13.95
C ALA A 669 3.13 4.64 15.37
N GLY A 670 2.70 5.52 16.29
CA GLY A 670 2.29 5.17 17.65
C GLY A 670 3.42 5.15 18.69
N ARG A 671 3.04 5.17 19.97
CA ARG A 671 3.94 5.09 21.14
C ARG A 671 4.89 3.89 21.10
N LYS A 672 4.44 2.77 20.53
CA LYS A 672 5.24 1.54 20.44
C LYS A 672 6.39 1.64 19.44
N PHE A 673 6.22 2.34 18.30
CA PHE A 673 7.31 2.56 17.34
C PHE A 673 8.33 3.56 17.90
N LEU A 674 7.87 4.61 18.59
CA LEU A 674 8.79 5.59 19.20
C LEU A 674 9.74 4.95 20.22
N LYS A 675 9.26 4.01 21.04
CA LYS A 675 10.10 3.31 22.03
C LYS A 675 11.14 2.37 21.42
N LYS A 676 10.98 1.96 20.16
CA LYS A 676 11.86 1.00 19.46
C LYS A 676 13.02 1.67 18.72
N ILE A 677 12.97 2.99 18.59
CA ILE A 677 13.91 3.76 17.77
C ILE A 677 14.69 4.67 18.69
N ASP A 678 16.01 4.58 18.61
CA ASP A 678 16.89 5.60 19.17
C ASP A 678 16.78 6.84 18.29
N LEU A 679 15.79 7.68 18.60
CA LEU A 679 15.48 8.87 17.80
C LEU A 679 16.65 9.85 17.78
N THR A 680 17.46 9.86 18.83
CA THR A 680 18.72 10.60 18.93
C THR A 680 19.68 10.15 17.82
N LYS A 681 19.89 8.83 17.63
CA LYS A 681 20.72 8.32 16.53
C LYS A 681 20.16 8.62 15.14
N VAL A 682 18.83 8.57 14.97
CA VAL A 682 18.19 8.92 13.69
C VAL A 682 18.39 10.40 13.36
N ILE A 683 18.30 11.26 14.36
CA ILE A 683 18.54 12.71 14.23
C ILE A 683 20.02 13.01 13.99
N ASP A 684 20.92 12.27 14.63
CA ASP A 684 22.36 12.42 14.42
C ASP A 684 22.82 11.92 13.05
N ALA A 685 22.13 10.92 12.49
CA ALA A 685 22.30 10.48 11.11
C ALA A 685 21.79 11.50 10.06
N GLY A 686 20.91 12.42 10.46
CA GLY A 686 20.31 13.45 9.60
C GLY A 686 21.24 14.57 9.12
N GLY A 687 22.56 14.38 9.17
CA GLY A 687 23.55 15.37 8.73
C GLY A 687 23.83 16.51 9.73
N GLN A 688 24.57 17.53 9.28
CA GLN A 688 24.86 18.72 10.10
C GLN A 688 23.63 19.63 10.21
N LYS A 689 23.43 20.23 11.38
CA LYS A 689 22.33 21.18 11.60
C LYS A 689 22.56 22.42 10.72
N LYS A 690 21.64 22.71 9.80
CA LYS A 690 21.68 23.95 9.01
C LYS A 690 21.59 25.16 9.93
N ASP A 691 22.57 26.05 9.86
CA ASP A 691 22.62 27.28 10.65
C ASP A 691 21.42 28.17 10.32
N GLU A 692 20.74 28.72 11.32
CA GLU A 692 19.58 29.61 11.10
C GLU A 692 19.99 30.94 10.42
N THR A 693 21.28 31.25 10.39
CA THR A 693 21.89 32.38 9.69
C THR A 693 22.27 32.08 8.23
N GLU A 694 21.99 30.89 7.70
CA GLU A 694 22.21 30.59 6.29
C GLU A 694 21.26 31.38 5.38
N ASN A 695 21.85 32.19 4.50
CA ASN A 695 21.14 32.92 3.45
C ASN A 695 21.10 32.10 2.15
N ILE A 696 20.12 32.36 1.28
CA ILE A 696 19.98 31.78 -0.07
C ILE A 696 21.30 31.71 -0.85
N TRP A 697 22.17 32.71 -0.65
CA TRP A 697 23.50 32.78 -1.27
C TRP A 697 24.40 31.59 -0.95
N LYS A 698 24.26 30.96 0.23
CA LYS A 698 25.06 29.79 0.61
C LYS A 698 24.62 28.53 -0.15
N SER A 699 23.32 28.22 -0.18
CA SER A 699 22.77 27.11 -1.01
C SER A 699 23.11 27.29 -2.49
N THR A 700 22.99 28.52 -2.98
CA THR A 700 23.40 28.88 -4.35
C THR A 700 24.89 28.63 -4.58
N LYS A 701 25.75 29.06 -3.65
CA LYS A 701 27.19 28.82 -3.72
C LYS A 701 27.52 27.32 -3.70
N THR A 702 26.88 26.53 -2.83
CA THR A 702 27.06 25.07 -2.76
C THR A 702 26.74 24.40 -4.09
N LEU A 703 25.64 24.81 -4.75
CA LEU A 703 25.27 24.32 -6.08
C LEU A 703 26.35 24.60 -7.13
N PHE A 704 26.86 25.84 -7.20
CA PHE A 704 27.88 26.22 -8.18
C PHE A 704 29.26 25.60 -7.92
N MET A 705 29.56 25.25 -6.67
CA MET A 705 30.85 24.64 -6.31
C MET A 705 30.90 23.13 -6.64
N ASN A 706 29.75 22.45 -6.78
CA ASN A 706 29.70 21.04 -7.17
C ASN A 706 29.32 20.89 -8.65
N SER A 707 30.30 20.58 -9.49
CA SER A 707 30.14 20.47 -10.94
C SER A 707 29.17 19.36 -11.37
N LYS A 708 29.11 18.24 -10.64
CA LYS A 708 28.20 17.12 -10.94
C LYS A 708 26.75 17.48 -10.63
N LEU A 709 26.50 18.11 -9.48
CA LEU A 709 25.16 18.57 -9.10
C LEU A 709 24.68 19.68 -10.05
N LEU A 710 25.55 20.63 -10.40
CA LEU A 710 25.25 21.68 -11.37
C LEU A 710 24.88 21.10 -12.74
N LEU A 711 25.62 20.09 -13.21
CA LEU A 711 25.31 19.39 -14.46
C LEU A 711 23.95 18.69 -14.40
N ARG A 712 23.64 17.97 -13.31
CA ARG A 712 22.34 17.31 -13.10
C ARG A 712 21.20 18.33 -13.09
N VAL A 713 21.34 19.43 -12.36
CA VAL A 713 20.35 20.52 -12.34
C VAL A 713 20.18 21.12 -13.73
N GLY A 714 21.26 21.39 -14.45
CA GLY A 714 21.21 21.92 -15.81
C GLY A 714 20.47 21.00 -16.78
N ILE A 715 20.82 19.71 -16.82
CA ILE A 715 20.17 18.73 -17.70
C ILE A 715 18.69 18.56 -17.34
N ILE A 716 18.38 18.34 -16.05
CA ILE A 716 17.00 18.17 -15.60
C ILE A 716 16.17 19.42 -15.88
N SER A 717 16.74 20.63 -15.72
CA SER A 717 16.06 21.89 -16.06
C SER A 717 15.70 21.97 -17.54
N ILE A 718 16.58 21.53 -18.44
CA ILE A 718 16.33 21.51 -19.89
C ILE A 718 15.23 20.51 -20.23
N ILE A 719 15.29 19.29 -19.68
CA ILE A 719 14.25 18.27 -19.89
C ILE A 719 12.89 18.80 -19.39
N TRP A 720 12.86 19.39 -18.20
CA TRP A 720 11.66 19.98 -17.62
C TRP A 720 11.13 21.16 -18.44
N ALA A 721 12.01 21.98 -18.99
CA ALA A 721 11.65 23.08 -19.89
C ALA A 721 11.02 22.56 -21.18
N THR A 722 11.57 21.48 -21.76
CA THR A 722 10.98 20.78 -22.90
C THR A 722 9.60 20.26 -22.56
N ASP A 723 9.45 19.56 -21.43
CA ASP A 723 8.15 19.02 -21.00
C ASP A 723 7.11 20.11 -20.82
N VAL A 724 7.45 21.20 -20.12
CA VAL A 724 6.57 22.36 -19.94
C VAL A 724 6.19 22.96 -21.31
N PHE A 725 7.16 23.14 -22.20
CA PHE A 725 6.88 23.74 -23.51
C PHE A 725 5.96 22.87 -24.36
N VAL A 726 6.27 21.59 -24.50
CA VAL A 726 5.50 20.65 -25.32
C VAL A 726 4.13 20.39 -24.69
N TYR A 727 4.08 20.10 -23.38
CA TYR A 727 2.82 19.76 -22.69
C TYR A 727 1.82 20.93 -22.71
N PHE A 728 2.25 22.13 -22.33
CA PHE A 728 1.34 23.29 -22.33
C PHE A 728 1.07 23.79 -23.75
N GLY A 729 2.06 23.75 -24.64
CA GLY A 729 1.87 24.08 -26.06
C GLY A 729 0.80 23.20 -26.70
N MET A 730 0.87 21.88 -26.50
CA MET A 730 -0.16 20.94 -26.96
C MET A 730 -1.52 21.23 -26.31
N SER A 731 -1.55 21.41 -24.98
CA SER A 731 -2.80 21.62 -24.24
C SER A 731 -3.52 22.88 -24.69
N MET A 732 -2.78 23.98 -24.90
CA MET A 732 -3.37 25.21 -25.40
C MET A 732 -3.80 25.06 -26.87
N PHE A 733 -3.06 24.33 -27.71
CA PHE A 733 -3.42 24.16 -29.12
C PHE A 733 -4.78 23.46 -29.28
N THR A 734 -5.16 22.62 -28.32
CA THR A 734 -6.39 21.80 -28.40
C THR A 734 -7.68 22.61 -28.34
N VAL A 735 -7.66 23.82 -27.77
CA VAL A 735 -8.85 24.71 -27.77
C VAL A 735 -9.07 25.42 -29.10
N VAL A 736 -8.09 25.36 -30.01
CA VAL A 736 -8.12 25.98 -31.35
C VAL A 736 -8.37 24.93 -32.45
N LEU A 737 -8.33 23.64 -32.11
CA LEU A 737 -8.68 22.56 -33.02
C LEU A 737 -10.16 22.66 -33.47
N ALA A 738 -10.44 22.23 -34.70
CA ALA A 738 -11.79 22.17 -35.22
C ALA A 738 -12.71 21.28 -34.34
N GLY A 739 -13.96 21.72 -34.15
CA GLY A 739 -14.94 21.04 -33.30
C GLY A 739 -15.23 21.79 -31.99
N ASP A 740 -15.81 21.09 -31.02
CA ASP A 740 -16.13 21.69 -29.72
C ASP A 740 -14.88 21.80 -28.84
N ARG A 741 -14.49 23.04 -28.51
CA ARG A 741 -13.28 23.34 -27.73
C ARG A 741 -13.27 22.71 -26.34
N TYR A 742 -14.42 22.52 -25.71
CA TYR A 742 -14.52 21.95 -24.36
C TYR A 742 -14.33 20.44 -24.40
N PHE A 743 -15.01 19.79 -25.33
CA PHE A 743 -14.88 18.36 -25.58
C PHE A 743 -13.45 17.98 -25.97
N ASN A 744 -12.83 18.73 -26.89
CA ASN A 744 -11.45 18.49 -27.33
C ASN A 744 -10.47 18.58 -26.14
N PHE A 745 -10.63 19.58 -25.27
CA PHE A 745 -9.82 19.72 -24.06
C PHE A 745 -10.01 18.53 -23.10
N ILE A 746 -11.26 18.14 -22.81
CA ILE A 746 -11.55 17.00 -21.92
C ILE A 746 -11.02 15.67 -22.49
N ALA A 747 -11.18 15.44 -23.79
CA ALA A 747 -10.72 14.23 -24.46
C ALA A 747 -9.19 14.06 -24.32
N VAL A 748 -8.44 15.16 -24.45
CA VAL A 748 -6.99 15.19 -24.24
C VAL A 748 -6.62 14.90 -22.78
N GLY A 749 -7.37 15.43 -21.82
CA GLY A 749 -7.20 15.12 -20.41
C GLY A 749 -7.45 13.63 -20.07
N ILE A 750 -8.44 12.99 -20.72
CA ILE A 750 -8.73 11.56 -20.52
C ILE A 750 -7.58 10.67 -20.97
N VAL A 751 -6.85 11.04 -22.04
CA VAL A 751 -5.66 10.28 -22.48
C VAL A 751 -4.60 10.20 -21.38
N GLU A 752 -4.46 11.25 -20.58
CA GLU A 752 -3.50 11.29 -19.46
C GLU A 752 -3.83 10.30 -18.35
N ILE A 753 -5.11 9.95 -18.14
CA ILE A 753 -5.52 8.91 -17.18
C ILE A 753 -4.82 7.58 -17.52
N PHE A 754 -4.77 7.23 -18.81
CA PHE A 754 -4.10 6.02 -19.27
C PHE A 754 -2.58 6.14 -19.12
N SER A 755 -2.01 7.31 -19.43
CA SER A 755 -0.58 7.59 -19.19
C SER A 755 -0.20 7.37 -17.73
N TYR A 756 -0.98 7.92 -16.80
CA TYR A 756 -0.70 7.84 -15.37
C TYR A 756 -1.02 6.47 -14.78
N ALA A 757 -1.95 5.72 -15.38
CA ALA A 757 -2.19 4.32 -15.03
C ALA A 757 -1.04 3.39 -15.44
N ILE A 758 -0.49 3.58 -16.65
CA ILE A 758 0.53 2.69 -17.23
C ILE A 758 1.95 3.11 -16.83
N GLY A 759 2.23 4.41 -16.78
CA GLY A 759 3.54 5.00 -16.50
C GLY A 759 4.26 4.43 -15.27
N PRO A 760 3.62 4.30 -14.09
CA PRO A 760 4.23 3.70 -12.90
C PRO A 760 4.76 2.29 -13.12
N PHE A 761 4.05 1.46 -13.89
CA PHE A 761 4.48 0.08 -14.18
C PHE A 761 5.69 0.06 -15.11
N ILE A 762 5.75 0.97 -16.08
CA ILE A 762 6.91 1.13 -16.98
C ILE A 762 8.12 1.62 -16.19
N LEU A 763 7.94 2.66 -15.36
CA LEU A 763 8.99 3.21 -14.48
C LEU A 763 9.55 2.12 -13.55
N LYS A 764 8.69 1.26 -13.01
CA LYS A 764 9.11 0.14 -12.15
C LYS A 764 9.88 -0.93 -12.90
N LYS A 765 9.47 -1.27 -14.13
CA LYS A 765 10.02 -2.42 -14.89
C LYS A 765 11.29 -2.07 -15.68
N ILE A 766 11.34 -0.88 -16.28
CA ILE A 766 12.40 -0.49 -17.24
C ILE A 766 13.40 0.50 -16.62
N GLY A 767 13.07 1.09 -15.46
CA GLY A 767 13.85 2.15 -14.83
C GLY A 767 13.46 3.54 -15.32
N ARG A 768 13.86 4.58 -14.60
CA ARG A 768 13.39 5.96 -14.81
C ARG A 768 14.07 6.57 -16.03
N ARG A 769 15.39 6.39 -16.18
CA ARG A 769 16.17 6.94 -17.30
C ARG A 769 15.63 6.47 -18.64
N TRP A 770 15.45 5.15 -18.78
CA TRP A 770 14.97 4.55 -20.03
C TRP A 770 13.51 4.88 -20.31
N THR A 771 12.67 4.96 -19.28
CA THR A 771 11.26 5.34 -19.45
C THR A 771 11.13 6.77 -19.99
N ILE A 772 11.79 7.74 -19.34
CA ILE A 772 11.74 9.15 -19.74
C ILE A 772 12.34 9.34 -21.15
N SER A 773 13.50 8.73 -21.41
CA SER A 773 14.14 8.82 -22.73
C SER A 773 13.28 8.22 -23.84
N SER A 774 12.76 7.01 -23.65
CA SER A 774 11.96 6.31 -24.68
C SER A 774 10.64 7.02 -24.99
N THR A 775 10.00 7.62 -23.98
CA THR A 775 8.74 8.36 -24.16
C THR A 775 8.96 9.72 -24.85
N HIS A 776 10.07 10.40 -24.59
CA HIS A 776 10.49 11.55 -25.38
C HIS A 776 10.79 11.21 -26.85
N PHE A 777 11.49 10.10 -27.12
CA PHE A 777 11.71 9.63 -28.49
C PHE A 777 10.39 9.28 -29.18
N CYS A 778 9.46 8.62 -28.47
CA CYS A 778 8.13 8.32 -29.00
C CYS A 778 7.37 9.60 -29.39
N THR A 779 7.41 10.63 -28.53
CA THR A 779 6.82 11.95 -28.81
C THR A 779 7.45 12.62 -30.03
N SER A 780 8.78 12.58 -30.12
CA SER A 780 9.52 13.15 -31.26
C SER A 780 9.17 12.49 -32.59
N ILE A 781 9.16 11.14 -32.62
CA ILE A 781 8.81 10.35 -33.79
C ILE A 781 7.37 10.59 -34.21
N ALA A 782 6.44 10.61 -33.25
CA ALA A 782 5.03 10.84 -33.53
C ALA A 782 4.79 12.20 -34.20
N PHE A 783 5.47 13.26 -33.74
CA PHE A 783 5.38 14.58 -34.37
C PHE A 783 6.07 14.67 -35.74
N ILE A 784 7.17 13.96 -35.98
CA ILE A 784 7.79 13.88 -37.32
C ILE A 784 6.84 13.21 -38.30
N ILE A 785 6.23 12.09 -37.89
CA ILE A 785 5.28 11.38 -38.73
C ILE A 785 4.07 12.26 -39.05
N ALA A 786 3.51 12.93 -38.03
CA ALA A 786 2.42 13.87 -38.22
C ALA A 786 2.78 15.02 -39.17
N CYS A 787 3.97 15.60 -39.04
CA CYS A 787 4.41 16.74 -39.83
C CYS A 787 4.63 16.43 -41.32
N PHE A 788 5.15 15.25 -41.67
CA PHE A 788 5.58 14.95 -43.05
C PHE A 788 4.68 13.97 -43.80
N PHE A 789 3.93 13.13 -43.10
CA PHE A 789 3.22 11.99 -43.70
C PHE A 789 1.71 12.02 -43.50
N ILE A 790 1.20 12.94 -42.69
CA ILE A 790 -0.23 13.03 -42.38
C ILE A 790 -0.80 14.30 -43.00
N LYS A 791 -2.00 14.17 -43.60
CA LYS A 791 -2.74 15.29 -44.15
C LYS A 791 -3.43 16.08 -43.03
N ASP A 792 -3.29 17.40 -43.07
CA ASP A 792 -3.96 18.33 -42.16
C ASP A 792 -5.47 18.05 -42.06
N GLY A 793 -5.98 18.02 -40.82
CA GLY A 793 -7.39 17.80 -40.49
C GLY A 793 -7.85 16.33 -40.58
N SER A 794 -6.94 15.38 -40.76
CA SER A 794 -7.28 13.95 -40.79
C SER A 794 -7.39 13.33 -39.40
N ILE A 795 -8.18 12.24 -39.28
CA ILE A 795 -8.25 11.46 -38.03
C ILE A 795 -6.88 10.89 -37.60
N MET A 796 -5.99 10.67 -38.57
CA MET A 796 -4.63 10.21 -38.29
C MET A 796 -3.82 11.27 -37.54
N GLU A 797 -4.01 12.56 -37.83
CA GLU A 797 -3.33 13.65 -37.12
C GLU A 797 -3.72 13.65 -35.64
N LEU A 798 -5.02 13.48 -35.36
CA LEU A 798 -5.54 13.37 -34.00
C LEU A 798 -4.99 12.15 -33.26
N ILE A 799 -4.87 11.00 -33.93
CA ILE A 799 -4.30 9.78 -33.32
C ILE A 799 -2.84 10.01 -32.91
N PHE A 800 -2.02 10.58 -33.78
CA PHE A 800 -0.61 10.87 -33.46
C PHE A 800 -0.49 11.96 -32.40
N TRP A 801 -1.39 12.95 -32.39
CA TRP A 801 -1.49 13.92 -31.30
C TRP A 801 -1.77 13.26 -29.95
N MET A 802 -2.70 12.29 -29.91
CA MET A 802 -3.00 11.52 -28.70
C MET A 802 -1.82 10.63 -28.26
N ILE A 803 -1.09 10.02 -29.20
CA ILE A 803 0.12 9.22 -28.89
C ILE A 803 1.23 10.11 -28.31
N SER A 804 1.47 11.28 -28.89
CA SER A 804 2.41 12.27 -28.36
C SER A 804 1.99 12.72 -26.97
N LYS A 805 0.70 13.02 -26.77
CA LYS A 805 0.17 13.44 -25.48
C LYS A 805 0.31 12.33 -24.43
N PHE A 806 0.03 11.09 -24.81
CA PHE A 806 0.20 9.94 -23.94
C PHE A 806 1.65 9.80 -23.47
N SER A 807 2.59 9.89 -24.41
CA SER A 807 4.03 9.70 -24.18
C SER A 807 4.63 10.84 -23.36
N ILE A 808 4.38 12.10 -23.73
CA ILE A 808 4.90 13.25 -22.99
C ILE A 808 4.37 13.32 -21.56
N SER A 809 3.14 12.85 -21.32
CA SER A 809 2.57 12.82 -19.96
C SER A 809 3.28 11.80 -19.06
N ILE A 810 3.72 10.65 -19.62
CA ILE A 810 4.55 9.68 -18.90
C ILE A 810 5.94 10.26 -18.63
N ALA A 811 6.57 10.89 -19.63
CA ALA A 811 7.88 11.54 -19.48
C ALA A 811 7.84 12.58 -18.36
N PHE A 812 6.87 13.49 -18.44
CA PHE A 812 6.76 14.60 -17.52
C PHE A 812 6.53 14.15 -16.08
N MET A 813 5.63 13.18 -15.86
CA MET A 813 5.38 12.66 -14.51
C MET A 813 6.54 11.78 -14.00
N GLY A 814 7.19 11.03 -14.89
CA GLY A 814 8.40 10.29 -14.58
C GLY A 814 9.53 11.20 -14.11
N LEU A 815 9.65 12.39 -14.70
CA LEU A 815 10.68 13.38 -14.34
C LEU A 815 10.55 13.90 -12.91
N PHE A 816 9.32 14.07 -12.39
CA PHE A 816 9.10 14.41 -10.97
C PHE A 816 9.66 13.35 -10.02
N THR A 817 9.54 12.08 -10.37
CA THR A 817 10.11 10.97 -9.59
C THR A 817 11.63 10.93 -9.75
N PHE A 818 12.12 11.04 -10.98
CA PHE A 818 13.55 11.04 -11.30
C PHE A 818 14.29 12.15 -10.55
N ALA A 819 13.78 13.38 -10.57
CA ALA A 819 14.45 14.53 -9.97
C ALA A 819 14.53 14.43 -8.44
N VAL A 820 13.46 13.96 -7.80
CA VAL A 820 13.47 13.72 -6.35
C VAL A 820 14.50 12.64 -5.97
N GLU A 821 14.64 11.59 -6.77
CA GLU A 821 15.62 10.53 -6.53
C GLU A 821 17.06 10.93 -6.90
N ALA A 822 17.23 11.82 -7.89
CA ALA A 822 18.52 12.26 -8.39
C ALA A 822 19.19 13.37 -7.55
N PHE A 823 18.39 14.18 -6.84
CA PHE A 823 18.88 15.28 -6.02
C PHE A 823 19.09 14.88 -4.55
N PRO A 824 20.14 15.41 -3.90
CA PRO A 824 20.45 15.13 -2.51
C PRO A 824 19.35 15.64 -1.60
N THR A 825 18.97 14.88 -0.58
CA THR A 825 17.86 15.20 0.33
C THR A 825 17.95 16.61 0.92
N SER A 826 19.15 17.04 1.33
CA SER A 826 19.39 18.35 1.95
C SER A 826 19.10 19.56 1.06
N GLU A 827 19.34 19.45 -0.25
CA GLU A 827 19.15 20.57 -1.21
C GLU A 827 18.06 20.24 -2.25
N ARG A 828 17.35 19.12 -2.10
CA ARG A 828 16.41 18.60 -3.10
C ARG A 828 15.35 19.62 -3.49
N ASN A 829 14.68 20.21 -2.50
CA ASN A 829 13.57 21.11 -2.77
C ASN A 829 14.05 22.40 -3.44
N TYR A 830 15.21 22.93 -3.03
CA TYR A 830 15.87 24.06 -3.67
C TYR A 830 16.25 23.75 -5.13
N CYS A 831 16.92 22.62 -5.39
CA CYS A 831 17.26 22.17 -6.75
C CYS A 831 16.01 22.00 -7.64
N MET A 832 14.96 21.36 -7.13
CA MET A 832 13.66 21.23 -7.81
C MET A 832 13.05 22.61 -8.12
N GLY A 833 13.12 23.54 -7.17
CA GLY A 833 12.64 24.91 -7.32
C GLY A 833 13.37 25.67 -8.41
N ILE A 834 14.70 25.53 -8.50
CA ILE A 834 15.51 26.09 -9.59
C ILE A 834 15.12 25.47 -10.93
N CYS A 835 15.04 24.14 -11.02
CA CYS A 835 14.66 23.46 -12.26
C CYS A 835 13.31 23.94 -12.79
N ILE A 836 12.31 24.07 -11.90
CA ILE A 836 11.01 24.59 -12.29
C ILE A 836 11.10 26.08 -12.65
N GLY A 837 11.81 26.90 -11.87
CA GLY A 837 12.00 28.31 -12.21
C GLY A 837 12.58 28.50 -13.61
N ILE A 838 13.62 27.74 -13.97
CA ILE A 838 14.23 27.76 -15.30
C ILE A 838 13.24 27.26 -16.36
N SER A 839 12.51 26.17 -16.10
CA SER A 839 11.52 25.62 -17.05
C SER A 839 10.43 26.64 -17.43
N LYS A 840 10.11 27.55 -16.51
CA LYS A 840 9.05 28.56 -16.69
C LYS A 840 9.50 29.74 -17.54
N ILE A 841 10.80 29.96 -17.72
CA ILE A 841 11.33 30.89 -18.74
C ILE A 841 10.86 30.44 -20.13
N VAL A 842 10.99 29.14 -20.41
CA VAL A 842 10.53 28.55 -21.67
C VAL A 842 9.01 28.46 -21.73
N GLY A 843 8.35 28.20 -20.60
CA GLY A 843 6.89 28.20 -20.47
C GLY A 843 6.20 29.52 -20.82
N VAL A 844 6.88 30.68 -20.71
CA VAL A 844 6.33 31.96 -21.20
C VAL A 844 6.12 31.93 -22.71
N PHE A 845 6.99 31.25 -23.46
CA PHE A 845 6.91 31.17 -24.91
C PHE A 845 5.97 30.07 -25.40
N SER A 846 5.64 29.09 -24.55
CA SER A 846 4.80 27.95 -24.96
C SER A 846 3.37 28.35 -25.27
N THR A 847 2.86 29.41 -24.66
CA THR A 847 1.51 29.94 -24.94
C THR A 847 1.44 30.70 -26.25
N GLU A 848 2.58 31.20 -26.76
CA GLU A 848 2.64 31.99 -28.00
C GLU A 848 2.87 31.13 -29.25
N ILE A 849 3.23 29.85 -29.07
CA ILE A 849 3.58 28.95 -30.19
C ILE A 849 2.44 28.80 -31.21
N GLN A 850 1.20 28.97 -30.80
CA GLN A 850 0.03 28.87 -31.68
C GLN A 850 0.01 29.93 -32.77
N HIS A 851 0.48 31.15 -32.47
CA HIS A 851 0.49 32.25 -33.42
C HIS A 851 1.48 32.01 -34.56
N THR A 852 2.49 31.16 -34.34
CA THR A 852 3.49 30.80 -35.36
C THR A 852 2.92 29.93 -36.50
N VAL A 853 1.75 29.30 -36.31
CA VAL A 853 1.05 28.55 -37.37
C VAL A 853 0.75 29.45 -38.58
N SER A 854 0.46 30.72 -38.34
CA SER A 854 0.21 31.71 -39.41
C SER A 854 1.43 32.00 -40.27
N LEU A 855 2.64 31.74 -39.76
CA LEU A 855 3.90 31.92 -40.47
C LEU A 855 4.25 30.63 -41.25
N TRP A 856 4.15 29.49 -40.58
CA TRP A 856 4.33 28.17 -41.19
C TRP A 856 3.55 27.12 -40.41
N GLY A 857 2.55 26.50 -41.04
CA GLY A 857 1.58 25.62 -40.36
C GLY A 857 2.22 24.49 -39.54
N ASN A 858 3.30 23.89 -40.04
CA ASN A 858 3.99 22.77 -39.41
C ASN A 858 5.09 23.16 -38.41
N PHE A 859 5.35 24.46 -38.21
CA PHE A 859 6.43 24.93 -37.34
C PHE A 859 6.31 24.43 -35.89
N PRO A 860 5.14 24.45 -35.23
CA PRO A 860 5.01 23.94 -33.86
C PRO A 860 5.38 22.46 -33.73
N LEU A 861 4.99 21.61 -34.70
CA LEU A 861 5.27 20.18 -34.70
C LEU A 861 6.78 19.90 -34.79
N ILE A 862 7.49 20.66 -35.62
CA ILE A 862 8.94 20.55 -35.78
C ILE A 862 9.65 20.97 -34.49
N VAL A 863 9.22 22.08 -33.88
CA VAL A 863 9.80 22.54 -32.59
C VAL A 863 9.56 21.51 -31.50
N PHE A 864 8.34 20.98 -31.36
CA PHE A 864 8.03 19.96 -30.36
C PHE A 864 8.83 18.68 -30.58
N SER A 865 8.99 18.25 -31.82
CA SER A 865 9.78 17.07 -32.16
C SER A 865 11.25 17.25 -31.82
N PHE A 866 11.84 18.38 -32.21
CA PHE A 866 13.25 18.66 -32.00
C PHE A 866 13.59 18.77 -30.52
N LEU A 867 12.78 19.51 -29.75
CA LEU A 867 12.99 19.64 -28.31
C LEU A 867 12.84 18.29 -27.59
N SER A 868 11.85 17.48 -27.99
CA SER A 868 11.65 16.13 -27.44
C SER A 868 12.82 15.20 -27.77
N LEU A 869 13.39 15.30 -28.98
CA LEU A 869 14.57 14.52 -29.37
C LEU A 869 15.77 14.85 -28.47
N ILE A 870 16.03 16.14 -28.26
CA ILE A 870 17.12 16.61 -27.39
C ILE A 870 16.89 16.14 -25.95
N ALA A 871 15.68 16.27 -25.41
CA ALA A 871 15.37 15.80 -24.07
C ALA A 871 15.59 14.29 -23.91
N GLY A 872 15.19 13.50 -24.91
CA GLY A 872 15.44 12.05 -24.96
C GLY A 872 16.93 11.71 -24.91
N LEU A 873 17.76 12.42 -25.67
CA LEU A 873 19.22 12.25 -25.69
C LEU A 873 19.89 12.70 -24.39
N LEU A 874 19.51 13.87 -23.87
CA LEU A 874 20.05 14.41 -22.61
C LEU A 874 19.71 13.52 -21.41
N THR A 875 18.51 12.92 -21.40
CA THR A 875 18.12 11.96 -20.36
C THR A 875 19.09 10.79 -20.29
N LEU A 876 19.64 10.34 -21.43
CA LEU A 876 20.59 9.23 -21.46
C LEU A 876 21.95 9.58 -20.82
N ILE A 877 22.27 10.85 -20.60
CA ILE A 877 23.51 11.27 -19.92
C ILE A 877 23.38 11.11 -18.39
N LEU A 878 22.15 11.16 -17.87
CA LEU A 878 21.91 11.07 -16.44
C LEU A 878 22.10 9.62 -15.93
N PRO A 879 22.67 9.44 -14.72
CA PRO A 879 22.76 8.13 -14.10
C PRO A 879 21.37 7.63 -13.65
N GLU A 880 21.15 6.32 -13.66
CA GLU A 880 19.92 5.72 -13.10
C GLU A 880 19.97 5.86 -11.56
N PRO A 881 18.94 6.43 -10.91
CA PRO A 881 18.92 6.56 -9.46
C PRO A 881 18.89 5.20 -8.75
N SER A 882 19.67 5.04 -7.67
CA SER A 882 19.68 3.80 -6.87
C SER A 882 18.34 3.55 -6.19
N HIS A 883 17.86 2.31 -6.24
CA HIS A 883 16.59 1.90 -5.65
C HIS A 883 16.61 1.81 -4.11
N THR A 884 17.79 1.92 -3.48
CA THR A 884 17.99 1.48 -2.09
C THR A 884 18.33 2.61 -1.11
N GLN A 885 19.07 3.64 -1.52
CA GLN A 885 19.36 4.83 -0.70
C GLN A 885 19.40 6.11 -1.55
N LEU A 886 18.71 7.15 -1.08
CA LEU A 886 18.75 8.47 -1.69
C LEU A 886 20.08 9.14 -1.31
N PRO A 887 20.67 9.99 -2.17
CA PRO A 887 21.86 10.74 -1.79
C PRO A 887 21.53 11.66 -0.61
N ASP A 888 22.18 11.46 0.53
CA ASP A 888 21.90 12.21 1.76
C ASP A 888 22.57 13.59 1.79
N SER A 889 23.67 13.77 1.07
CA SER A 889 24.43 15.02 1.00
C SER A 889 25.00 15.24 -0.40
N VAL A 890 25.45 16.48 -0.65
CA VAL A 890 26.11 16.89 -1.89
C VAL A 890 27.42 16.11 -2.13
N ASP A 891 28.08 15.65 -1.04
CA ASP A 891 29.33 14.89 -1.10
C ASP A 891 29.12 13.45 -1.57
N ASN A 892 27.90 12.92 -1.40
CA ASN A 892 27.52 11.56 -1.81
C ASN A 892 27.06 11.48 -3.29
N ILE A 893 27.23 12.55 -4.05
CA ILE A 893 26.91 12.60 -5.48
C ILE A 893 28.12 12.07 -6.27
N GLU A 894 28.12 10.76 -6.53
CA GLU A 894 29.05 10.13 -7.48
C GLU A 894 28.77 10.53 -8.94
#